data_AF-A0A1X7EXS7-F1
#
_entry.id   AF-A0A1X7EXS7-F1
#
_cell.length_a   1.000
_cell.length_b   1.000
_cell.length_c   1.000
_cell.angle_alpha   90.00
_cell.angle_beta   90.00
_cell.angle_gamma   90.00
#
_symmetry.space_group_name_H-M   'P 1'
#
loop_
_entity.id
_entity.type
_entity.pdbx_description
1 polymer ?
#
loop_
_entity_poly.entity_id
_entity_poly.type
_entity_poly.pdbx_seq_one_letter_code
_entity_poly.pdbx_strand_id
1 'polypeptide(L)'
;MKKKNLNGLLLKRLLLITGAIIIVCCAVYYYKNKKITADVMQEKSQELIRILEQRIDKGKKIAITNTISLANSGEIPKLLAGQNRSELTRIVDNIVAAFKTESNFHDIRIQILDSEGKIFFKSWAPGQFGETSEEIKPILMQVRKSGKAVAGFVVDKSGITLRGTALLNYQGKHVGYLQFIQGLGNIAKDFETENSLYMLLITPEISNSIAKINKNIKIGQYHSANDEWFSKNVSNYFSRIDLPTLLANTYGIQNGYFITSKTLSDVNGNLMGINLIAEPSAGVLTSLNQTMKTAKLLILIIFCALLTIIASVFFFVNRNVTYPMNKTIDFARGIARGKVTERLSLEMNNEIGILANYLNSVTTEVGGIVCRIQDIVNNLTYNGKDMDHASKKLDQAFSIQAAGLENISSSMEQMTVSIQQNTKDASQAEEGSLRLSEDAEISGKAMTKAVDSMKTIAEKITVVEEIARQTNLLALNAAIEAARAGEMGKGFAVVAAEVRKLAELSRIAASEINNLAKSTVQVATQAGQRLEKLVPDIKGNSELIQKIAAASVEQREETEEINSAIQQLSHVVQDNVSTAENLTSMSESFYTQVNTLQQTMDFFELDENSAYDVNEDSKDHEPLELVSKVLPIETNTWLKSSPKRKPAQPVPPVKPVIAVPSSQVKKVRLKEYKDLIKWNDSLMLGIDEIDSQHKRLVELINLLNGAMSQSKGADVLAEIFKELREYTVSHFEFEENMLEKHGYEDIEQHKEIHSDLVAQVKTFEKEFKNGKIAMSSELMAFLKHWLTDHIKGIDTKYAPTIKSAIE
;
A
#
# COMPACT_ATOMS: atom_id res chain seq x y z
N MET A 1 6.75 27.92 -5.52
CA MET A 1 7.00 27.88 -4.05
C MET A 1 8.48 28.08 -3.78
N LYS A 2 8.88 29.17 -3.09
CA LYS A 2 10.29 29.44 -2.74
C LYS A 2 10.85 28.29 -1.89
N LYS A 3 11.85 27.55 -2.41
CA LYS A 3 12.62 26.52 -1.67
C LYS A 3 13.11 27.13 -0.35
N LYS A 4 12.43 26.86 0.76
CA LYS A 4 13.03 27.04 2.09
C LYS A 4 14.10 25.96 2.21
N ASN A 5 15.32 26.31 1.84
CA ASN A 5 16.48 25.44 1.97
C ASN A 5 16.55 24.99 3.43
N LEU A 6 16.44 23.68 3.69
CA LEU A 6 16.40 23.12 5.04
C LEU A 6 17.62 23.56 5.86
N ASN A 7 18.76 23.73 5.17
CA ASN A 7 20.00 24.29 5.72
C ASN A 7 19.81 25.72 6.23
N GLY A 8 19.08 26.57 5.51
CA GLY A 8 18.80 27.93 5.93
C GLY A 8 17.86 28.01 7.14
N LEU A 9 16.95 27.03 7.29
CA LEU A 9 16.06 26.97 8.45
C LEU A 9 16.78 26.48 9.71
N LEU A 10 17.59 25.42 9.56
CA LEU A 10 18.43 24.88 10.64
C LEU A 10 19.44 25.93 11.11
N LEU A 11 20.12 26.61 10.19
CA LEU A 11 21.08 27.67 10.52
C LEU A 11 20.40 28.82 11.29
N LYS A 12 19.22 29.26 10.87
CA LYS A 12 18.47 30.31 11.58
C LYS A 12 18.08 29.90 13.00
N ARG A 13 17.63 28.66 13.20
CA ARG A 13 17.29 28.14 14.54
C ARG A 13 18.53 28.00 15.41
N LEU A 14 19.65 27.54 14.84
CA LEU A 14 20.93 27.45 15.54
C LEU A 14 21.40 28.82 16.03
N LEU A 15 21.31 29.85 15.17
CA LEU A 15 21.66 31.23 15.50
C LEU A 15 20.76 31.84 16.59
N LEU A 16 19.47 31.50 16.61
CA LEU A 16 18.55 31.94 17.67
C LEU A 16 18.88 31.28 19.01
N ILE A 17 19.19 29.99 19.01
CA ILE A 17 19.57 29.24 20.22
C ILE A 17 20.89 29.77 20.79
N THR A 18 21.91 29.97 19.95
CA THR A 18 23.19 30.55 20.41
C THR A 18 23.00 31.95 20.96
N GLY A 19 22.18 32.79 20.31
CA GLY A 19 21.83 34.11 20.83
C GLY A 19 21.17 34.08 22.20
N ALA A 20 20.19 33.19 22.41
CA ALA A 20 19.52 33.03 23.70
C ALA A 20 20.48 32.58 24.81
N ILE A 21 21.38 31.64 24.51
CA ILE A 21 22.36 31.15 25.49
C ILE A 21 23.35 32.26 25.88
N ILE A 22 23.82 33.08 24.92
CA ILE A 22 24.67 34.23 25.22
C ILE A 22 23.98 35.16 26.23
N ILE A 23 22.69 35.47 26.00
CA ILE A 23 21.90 36.33 26.90
C ILE A 23 21.81 35.72 28.31
N VAL A 24 21.52 34.42 28.42
CA VAL A 24 21.44 33.71 29.70
C VAL A 24 22.79 33.71 30.42
N CYS A 25 23.89 33.41 29.72
CA CYS A 25 25.23 33.43 30.29
C CYS A 25 25.61 34.83 30.79
N CYS A 26 25.30 35.89 30.04
CA CYS A 26 25.51 37.27 30.47
C CYS A 26 24.68 37.62 31.71
N ALA A 27 23.41 37.20 31.77
CA ALA A 27 22.55 37.42 32.93
C ALA A 27 23.05 36.68 34.19
N VAL A 28 23.46 35.42 34.05
CA VAL A 28 24.03 34.62 35.15
C VAL A 28 25.35 35.22 35.63
N TYR A 29 26.21 35.65 34.71
CA TYR A 29 27.47 36.32 35.06
C TYR A 29 27.21 37.60 35.86
N TYR A 30 26.29 38.45 35.40
CA TYR A 30 25.93 39.69 36.09
C TYR A 30 25.39 39.42 37.51
N TYR A 31 24.47 38.47 37.63
CA TYR A 31 23.85 38.12 38.91
C TYR A 31 24.85 37.51 39.90
N LYS A 32 25.68 36.54 39.45
CA LYS A 32 26.69 35.91 40.31
C LYS A 32 27.79 36.87 40.72
N ASN A 33 28.22 37.78 39.84
CA ASN A 33 29.28 38.73 40.16
C ASN A 33 28.90 39.62 41.36
N LYS A 34 27.66 40.14 41.37
CA LYS A 34 27.16 40.94 42.49
C LYS A 34 27.10 40.15 43.80
N LYS A 35 26.67 38.88 43.74
CA LYS A 35 26.57 38.01 44.91
C LYS A 35 27.95 37.65 45.48
N ILE A 36 28.90 37.28 44.64
CA ILE A 36 30.28 36.93 45.04
C ILE A 36 30.96 38.08 45.79
N THR A 37 30.79 39.32 45.32
CA THR A 37 31.38 40.49 46.00
C THR A 37 30.79 40.70 47.39
N ALA A 38 29.47 40.52 47.54
CA ALA A 38 28.81 40.64 48.83
C ALA A 38 29.26 39.53 49.81
N ASP A 39 29.32 38.28 49.33
CA ASP A 39 29.71 37.12 50.14
C ASP A 39 31.15 37.27 50.68
N VAL A 40 32.11 37.66 49.84
CA VAL A 40 33.51 37.86 50.26
C VAL A 40 33.67 38.99 51.29
N MET A 41 32.94 40.10 51.10
CA MET A 41 32.97 41.22 52.06
C MET A 41 32.35 40.85 53.41
N GLN A 42 31.26 40.07 53.39
CA GLN A 42 30.61 39.61 54.60
C GLN A 42 31.47 38.60 55.38
N GLU A 43 32.07 37.63 54.68
CA GLU A 43 32.98 36.65 55.28
C GLU A 43 34.16 37.35 55.97
N LYS A 44 34.75 38.35 55.30
CA LYS A 44 35.84 39.13 55.88
C LYS A 44 35.41 39.95 57.10
N SER A 45 34.20 40.54 57.05
CA SER A 45 33.61 41.23 58.22
C SER A 45 33.49 40.29 59.42
N GLN A 46 32.99 39.07 59.21
CA GLN A 46 32.83 38.07 60.27
C GLN A 46 34.17 37.62 60.83
N GLU A 47 35.20 37.47 59.98
CA GLU A 47 36.55 37.13 60.41
C GLU A 47 37.12 38.17 61.40
N LEU A 48 37.06 39.46 61.05
CA LEU A 48 37.57 40.54 61.90
C LEU A 48 36.79 40.66 63.23
N ILE A 49 35.47 40.49 63.18
CA ILE A 49 34.64 40.47 64.39
C ILE A 49 35.03 39.30 65.30
N ARG A 50 35.27 38.12 64.73
CA ARG A 50 35.70 36.94 65.49
C ARG A 50 37.06 37.16 66.16
N ILE A 51 38.01 37.79 65.46
CA ILE A 51 39.33 38.14 66.02
C ILE A 51 39.16 39.11 67.19
N LEU A 52 38.32 40.15 67.05
CA LEU A 52 38.02 41.08 68.12
C LEU A 52 37.40 40.37 69.34
N GLU A 53 36.38 39.54 69.13
CA GLU A 53 35.70 38.81 70.20
C GLU A 53 36.67 37.88 70.94
N GLN A 54 37.56 37.18 70.22
CA GLN A 54 38.62 36.37 70.82
C GLN A 54 39.57 37.20 71.69
N ARG A 55 39.95 38.41 71.26
CA ARG A 55 40.82 39.30 72.04
C ARG A 55 40.12 39.84 73.28
N ILE A 56 38.86 40.24 73.17
CA ILE A 56 38.06 40.68 74.31
C ILE A 56 37.86 39.53 75.30
N ASP A 57 37.57 38.31 74.83
CA ASP A 57 37.42 37.13 75.68
C ASP A 57 38.72 36.75 76.39
N LYS A 58 39.87 36.83 75.68
CA LYS A 58 41.19 36.69 76.28
C LYS A 58 41.40 37.72 77.39
N GLY A 59 41.06 38.98 77.14
CA GLY A 59 41.09 40.04 78.15
C GLY A 59 40.21 39.73 79.36
N LYS A 60 38.96 39.29 79.14
CA LYS A 60 38.01 38.88 80.20
C LYS A 60 38.57 37.74 81.05
N LYS A 61 39.13 36.71 80.41
CA LYS A 61 39.77 35.58 81.09
C LYS A 61 40.93 36.02 81.96
N ILE A 62 41.80 36.90 81.45
CA ILE A 62 42.93 37.44 82.22
C ILE A 62 42.42 38.20 83.46
N ALA A 63 41.41 39.05 83.30
CA ALA A 63 40.80 39.76 84.42
C ALA A 63 40.21 38.80 85.45
N ILE A 64 39.45 37.78 85.04
CA ILE A 64 38.88 36.77 85.92
C ILE A 64 39.99 36.01 86.68
N THR A 65 40.98 35.48 85.97
CA THR A 65 42.07 34.69 86.55
C THR A 65 42.83 35.50 87.61
N ASN A 66 43.20 36.74 87.29
CA ASN A 66 43.91 37.60 88.23
C ASN A 66 43.02 37.98 89.43
N THR A 67 41.74 38.27 89.20
CA THR A 67 40.80 38.57 90.29
C THR A 67 40.66 37.40 91.25
N ILE A 68 40.50 36.17 90.73
CA ILE A 68 40.38 34.95 91.55
C ILE A 68 41.69 34.71 92.32
N SER A 69 42.84 34.81 91.66
CA SER A 69 44.15 34.63 92.27
C SER A 69 44.35 35.58 93.46
N LEU A 70 44.03 36.87 93.26
CA LEU A 70 44.11 37.89 94.31
C LEU A 70 43.09 37.68 95.42
N ALA A 71 41.87 37.29 95.07
CA ALA A 71 40.81 37.03 96.06
C ALA A 71 41.16 35.83 96.97
N ASN A 72 41.89 34.84 96.46
CA ASN A 72 42.31 33.65 97.18
C ASN A 72 43.70 33.76 97.82
N SER A 73 44.35 34.93 97.77
CA SER A 73 45.69 35.15 98.36
C SER A 73 45.76 34.98 99.89
N GLY A 74 44.61 34.87 100.57
CA GLY A 74 44.51 34.73 102.04
C GLY A 74 44.74 36.04 102.80
N GLU A 75 45.72 36.85 102.39
CA GLU A 75 46.06 38.13 103.04
C GLU A 75 45.04 39.23 102.75
N ILE A 76 44.60 39.38 101.49
CA ILE A 76 43.63 40.44 101.12
C ILE A 76 42.29 40.28 101.85
N PRO A 77 41.63 39.10 101.85
CA PRO A 77 40.40 38.89 102.63
C PRO A 77 40.59 39.11 104.14
N LYS A 78 41.73 38.69 104.71
CA LYS A 78 42.06 38.85 106.13
C LYS A 78 42.20 40.32 106.53
N LEU A 79 42.91 41.10 105.73
CA LEU A 79 43.11 42.53 105.98
C LEU A 79 41.82 43.33 105.82
N LEU A 80 40.95 42.94 104.88
CA LEU A 80 39.62 43.52 104.73
C LEU A 80 38.74 43.22 105.97
N ALA A 81 38.75 41.97 106.45
CA ALA A 81 38.01 41.58 107.67
C ALA A 81 38.49 42.33 108.92
N GLY A 82 39.80 42.56 109.03
CA GLY A 82 40.43 43.33 110.12
C GLY A 82 40.39 44.86 109.93
N GLN A 83 39.74 45.36 108.86
CA GLN A 83 39.69 46.77 108.47
C GLN A 83 41.07 47.47 108.36
N ASN A 84 42.15 46.73 108.06
CA ASN A 84 43.50 47.28 108.03
C ASN A 84 43.88 47.85 106.65
N ARG A 85 43.57 49.12 106.44
CA ARG A 85 43.75 49.82 105.15
C ARG A 85 45.21 50.15 104.82
N SER A 86 46.01 50.51 105.82
CA SER A 86 47.41 50.89 105.61
C SER A 86 48.23 49.72 105.07
N GLU A 87 48.02 48.53 105.64
CA GLU A 87 48.71 47.32 105.19
C GLU A 87 48.19 46.81 103.83
N LEU A 88 46.88 46.93 103.60
CA LEU A 88 46.28 46.61 102.31
C LEU A 88 46.85 47.48 101.18
N THR A 89 47.10 48.75 101.46
CA THR A 89 47.74 49.69 100.51
C THR A 89 49.12 49.18 100.10
N ARG A 90 49.97 48.82 101.08
CA ARG A 90 51.32 48.30 100.83
C ARG A 90 51.33 47.05 99.96
N ILE A 91 50.44 46.09 100.22
CA ILE A 91 50.36 44.83 99.46
C ILE A 91 49.85 45.08 98.04
N VAL A 92 48.77 45.84 97.89
CA VAL A 92 48.16 46.06 96.58
C VAL A 92 49.04 46.94 95.69
N ASP A 93 49.74 47.94 96.25
CA ASP A 93 50.67 48.78 95.48
C ASP A 93 51.85 47.95 94.93
N ASN A 94 52.39 47.01 95.71
CA ASN A 94 53.42 46.09 95.23
C ASN A 94 52.92 45.21 94.07
N ILE A 95 51.68 44.72 94.15
CA ILE A 95 51.06 43.91 93.10
C ILE A 95 50.87 44.73 91.82
N VAL A 96 50.33 45.95 91.94
CA VAL A 96 50.14 46.85 90.79
C VAL A 96 51.49 47.24 90.18
N ALA A 97 52.52 47.48 90.99
CA ALA A 97 53.87 47.75 90.51
C ALA A 97 54.45 46.56 89.72
N ALA A 98 54.35 45.34 90.26
CA ALA A 98 54.82 44.12 89.59
C ALA A 98 54.12 43.91 88.24
N PHE A 99 52.81 44.13 88.15
CA PHE A 99 52.09 44.06 86.88
C PHE A 99 52.59 45.10 85.85
N LYS A 100 52.97 46.31 86.29
CA LYS A 100 53.51 47.34 85.40
C LYS A 100 54.92 47.05 84.92
N THR A 101 55.76 46.41 85.73
CA THR A 101 57.17 46.14 85.40
C THR A 101 57.39 44.79 84.72
N GLU A 102 56.58 43.79 85.05
CA GLU A 102 56.78 42.39 84.63
C GLU A 102 55.76 41.91 83.58
N SER A 103 54.78 42.75 83.20
CA SER A 103 53.77 42.38 82.21
C SER A 103 53.52 43.48 81.17
N ASN A 104 52.86 43.11 80.07
CA ASN A 104 52.43 44.07 79.04
C ASN A 104 51.19 44.90 79.46
N PHE A 105 50.70 44.77 80.69
CA PHE A 105 49.50 45.46 81.17
C PHE A 105 49.87 46.67 82.05
N HIS A 106 49.88 47.86 81.43
CA HIS A 106 50.36 49.08 82.08
C HIS A 106 49.24 49.87 82.81
N ASP A 107 47.97 49.62 82.47
CA ASP A 107 46.78 50.24 83.07
C ASP A 107 45.98 49.21 83.89
N ILE A 108 46.63 48.64 84.91
CA ILE A 108 45.98 47.77 85.89
C ILE A 108 45.69 48.56 87.17
N ARG A 109 44.48 48.38 87.67
CA ARG A 109 43.98 48.98 88.91
C ARG A 109 43.26 47.92 89.74
N ILE A 110 43.40 47.98 91.05
CA ILE A 110 42.72 47.08 91.99
C ILE A 110 41.83 47.90 92.89
N GLN A 111 40.58 47.48 93.00
CA GLN A 111 39.56 48.08 93.86
C GLN A 111 38.99 47.00 94.76
N ILE A 112 38.93 47.28 96.06
CA ILE A 112 38.36 46.37 97.06
C ILE A 112 37.18 47.06 97.69
N LEU A 113 36.08 46.32 97.80
CA LEU A 113 34.81 46.76 98.32
C LEU A 113 34.47 45.94 99.56
N ASP A 114 33.75 46.52 100.51
CA ASP A 114 33.23 45.79 101.66
C ASP A 114 32.03 44.89 101.29
N SER A 115 31.47 44.18 102.28
CA SER A 115 30.30 43.29 102.12
C SER A 115 29.03 43.99 101.64
N GLU A 116 28.93 45.31 101.79
CA GLU A 116 27.81 46.13 101.32
C GLU A 116 28.08 46.71 99.91
N GLY A 117 29.27 46.51 99.36
CA GLY A 117 29.70 47.06 98.07
C GLY A 117 30.18 48.51 98.15
N LYS A 118 30.47 49.03 99.34
CA LYS A 118 31.11 50.35 99.50
C LYS A 118 32.61 50.23 99.29
N ILE A 119 33.22 51.29 98.77
CA ILE A 119 34.64 51.32 98.46
C ILE A 119 35.46 51.27 99.74
N PHE A 120 36.25 50.22 99.92
CA PHE A 120 37.19 50.09 101.03
C PHE A 120 38.60 50.54 100.62
N PHE A 121 39.01 50.21 99.39
CA PHE A 121 40.32 50.55 98.86
C PHE A 121 40.30 50.73 97.34
N LYS A 122 41.13 51.67 96.84
CA LYS A 122 41.43 51.90 95.42
C LYS A 122 42.92 52.13 95.26
N SER A 123 43.58 51.37 94.39
CA SER A 123 45.04 51.50 94.15
C SER A 123 45.47 52.82 93.50
N TRP A 124 44.55 53.59 92.92
CA TRP A 124 44.84 54.87 92.25
C TRP A 124 44.28 56.09 93.01
N ALA A 125 43.48 55.86 94.05
CA ALA A 125 42.94 56.90 94.91
C ALA A 125 42.73 56.36 96.34
N PRO A 126 43.80 56.01 97.08
CA PRO A 126 43.69 55.35 98.39
C PRO A 126 42.87 56.14 99.41
N GLY A 127 42.81 57.47 99.27
CA GLY A 127 42.02 58.38 100.12
C GLY A 127 40.52 58.40 99.86
N GLN A 128 40.00 57.75 98.80
CA GLN A 128 38.57 57.70 98.49
C GLN A 128 37.95 56.37 98.95
N PHE A 129 37.09 56.42 99.96
CA PHE A 129 36.45 55.25 100.58
C PHE A 129 35.06 55.58 101.14
N GLY A 130 34.25 54.57 101.44
CA GLY A 130 32.90 54.68 102.02
C GLY A 130 31.78 54.93 101.01
N GLU A 131 32.09 55.38 99.80
CA GLU A 131 31.10 55.59 98.73
C GLU A 131 30.68 54.28 98.06
N THR A 132 29.39 54.16 97.71
CA THR A 132 28.88 53.14 96.79
C THR A 132 28.87 53.72 95.38
N SER A 133 29.46 53.04 94.41
CA SER A 133 29.37 53.41 92.99
C SER A 133 28.18 52.69 92.36
N GLU A 134 27.23 53.44 91.82
CA GLU A 134 26.05 52.90 91.14
C GLU A 134 26.44 52.09 89.89
N GLU A 135 27.51 52.52 89.23
CA GLU A 135 28.00 51.97 87.96
C GLU A 135 28.52 50.53 88.09
N ILE A 136 29.02 50.15 89.28
CA ILE A 136 29.53 48.79 89.55
C ILE A 136 28.45 47.85 90.08
N LYS A 137 27.28 48.33 90.51
CA LYS A 137 26.22 47.47 91.06
C LYS A 137 25.82 46.31 90.14
N PRO A 138 25.66 46.49 88.81
CA PRO A 138 25.29 45.40 87.92
C PRO A 138 26.25 44.20 87.97
N ILE A 139 27.56 44.47 87.88
CA ILE A 139 28.57 43.41 87.90
C ILE A 139 28.68 42.75 89.29
N LEU A 140 28.52 43.52 90.37
CA LEU A 140 28.47 42.98 91.74
C LEU A 140 27.26 42.07 91.96
N MET A 141 26.09 42.46 91.46
CA MET A 141 24.87 41.64 91.52
C MET A 141 25.05 40.31 90.78
N GLN A 142 25.71 40.31 89.61
CA GLN A 142 25.99 39.08 88.88
C GLN A 142 26.96 38.15 89.63
N VAL A 143 28.01 38.69 90.22
CA VAL A 143 28.95 37.92 91.05
C VAL A 143 28.25 37.36 92.29
N ARG A 144 27.44 38.18 92.97
CA ARG A 144 26.66 37.75 94.15
C ARG A 144 25.66 36.66 93.82
N LYS A 145 24.96 36.77 92.69
CA LYS A 145 23.96 35.79 92.24
C LYS A 145 24.59 34.48 91.77
N SER A 146 25.71 34.56 91.06
CA SER A 146 26.37 33.39 90.48
C SER A 146 27.33 32.68 91.45
N GLY A 147 27.85 33.38 92.46
CA GLY A 147 28.92 32.89 93.33
C GLY A 147 30.27 32.75 92.64
N LYS A 148 30.38 33.12 91.36
CA LYS A 148 31.59 32.99 90.53
C LYS A 148 32.14 34.36 90.17
N ALA A 149 33.43 34.41 89.82
CA ALA A 149 34.03 35.62 89.29
C ALA A 149 33.46 35.94 87.90
N VAL A 150 33.13 37.22 87.67
CA VAL A 150 32.57 37.71 86.40
C VAL A 150 33.46 38.81 85.86
N ALA A 151 33.76 38.77 84.55
CA ALA A 151 34.38 39.88 83.86
C ALA A 151 33.40 40.60 82.93
N GLY A 152 33.36 41.92 83.06
CA GLY A 152 32.43 42.76 82.34
C GLY A 152 32.99 44.15 82.09
N PHE A 153 32.48 44.80 81.05
CA PHE A 153 32.76 46.20 80.82
C PHE A 153 31.91 47.05 81.76
N VAL A 154 32.54 48.04 82.37
CA VAL A 154 31.90 49.00 83.26
C VAL A 154 32.39 50.38 82.87
N VAL A 155 31.45 51.32 82.79
CA VAL A 155 31.73 52.72 82.53
C VAL A 155 31.60 53.48 83.85
N ASP A 156 32.69 54.11 84.30
CA ASP A 156 32.69 54.97 85.48
C ASP A 156 33.33 56.33 85.17
N LYS A 157 33.52 57.18 86.18
CA LYS A 157 34.17 58.50 86.03
C LYS A 157 35.57 58.44 85.37
N SER A 158 36.23 57.27 85.39
CA SER A 158 37.55 57.06 84.78
C SER A 158 37.49 56.74 83.28
N GLY A 159 36.31 56.43 82.76
CA GLY A 159 36.10 55.96 81.39
C GLY A 159 35.49 54.55 81.35
N ILE A 160 35.54 53.91 80.18
CA ILE A 160 35.19 52.49 80.05
C ILE A 160 36.36 51.62 80.49
N THR A 161 36.09 50.61 81.30
CA THR A 161 37.08 49.68 81.82
C THR A 161 36.57 48.26 81.76
N LEU A 162 37.47 47.29 81.57
CA LEU A 162 37.14 45.89 81.71
C LEU A 162 37.47 45.45 83.14
N ARG A 163 36.47 44.94 83.87
CA ARG A 163 36.58 44.59 85.29
C ARG A 163 36.32 43.12 85.51
N GLY A 164 37.29 42.41 86.07
CA GLY A 164 37.07 41.12 86.72
C GLY A 164 36.65 41.37 88.17
N THR A 165 35.54 40.76 88.61
CA THR A 165 35.00 40.94 89.96
C THR A 165 34.81 39.56 90.61
N ALA A 166 35.27 39.38 91.85
CA ALA A 166 35.09 38.14 92.61
C ALA A 166 34.71 38.42 94.07
N LEU A 167 34.12 37.42 94.73
CA LEU A 167 33.84 37.44 96.16
C LEU A 167 35.13 37.27 96.96
N LEU A 168 35.31 38.08 97.99
CA LEU A 168 36.29 37.87 99.05
C LEU A 168 35.59 37.17 100.21
N ASN A 169 36.11 36.00 100.58
CA ASN A 169 35.64 35.23 101.71
C ASN A 169 36.79 35.03 102.71
N TYR A 170 36.51 35.23 104.00
CA TYR A 170 37.45 34.97 105.08
C TYR A 170 36.77 34.09 106.13
N GLN A 171 37.40 32.96 106.49
CA GLN A 171 36.84 31.98 107.43
C GLN A 171 35.39 31.55 107.12
N GLY A 172 35.08 31.35 105.83
CA GLY A 172 33.75 30.92 105.38
C GLY A 172 32.67 32.02 105.37
N LYS A 173 32.98 33.25 105.77
CA LYS A 173 32.06 34.40 105.67
C LYS A 173 32.48 35.33 104.52
N HIS A 174 31.49 35.85 103.81
CA HIS A 174 31.69 36.89 102.82
C HIS A 174 32.07 38.21 103.49
N VAL A 175 33.24 38.75 103.13
CA VAL A 175 33.79 39.97 103.73
C VAL A 175 33.85 41.15 102.75
N GLY A 176 33.66 40.90 101.46
CA GLY A 176 33.55 41.94 100.44
C GLY A 176 33.88 41.47 99.04
N TYR A 177 34.23 42.38 98.15
CA TYR A 177 34.50 42.08 96.74
C TYR A 177 35.87 42.62 96.31
N LEU A 178 36.52 41.89 95.40
CA LEU A 178 37.73 42.36 94.73
C LEU A 178 37.43 42.60 93.26
N GLN A 179 37.82 43.77 92.76
CA GLN A 179 37.79 44.13 91.36
C GLN A 179 39.20 44.32 90.81
N PHE A 180 39.54 43.53 89.79
CA PHE A 180 40.70 43.76 88.92
C PHE A 180 40.24 44.53 87.69
N ILE A 181 40.76 45.74 87.52
CA ILE A 181 40.33 46.70 86.50
C ILE A 181 41.46 46.86 85.49
N GLN A 182 41.15 46.75 84.21
CA GLN A 182 42.09 46.99 83.12
C GLN A 182 41.48 47.83 81.99
N GLY A 183 42.32 48.58 81.28
CA GLY A 183 41.96 49.26 80.04
C GLY A 183 41.94 48.34 78.81
N LEU A 184 41.51 48.87 77.66
CA LEU A 184 41.51 48.17 76.37
C LEU A 184 42.68 48.56 75.46
N GLY A 185 43.61 49.39 75.92
CA GLY A 185 44.75 49.85 75.11
C GLY A 185 45.58 48.72 74.51
N ASN A 186 45.71 47.58 75.20
CA ASN A 186 46.43 46.42 74.67
C ASN A 186 45.74 45.79 73.45
N ILE A 187 44.40 45.78 73.41
CA ILE A 187 43.68 45.28 72.22
C ILE A 187 43.92 46.20 71.03
N ALA A 188 43.90 47.51 71.25
CA ALA A 188 44.20 48.50 70.21
C ALA A 188 45.63 48.31 69.66
N LYS A 189 46.61 48.12 70.54
CA LYS A 189 48.00 47.88 70.19
C LYS A 189 48.18 46.57 69.41
N ASP A 190 47.53 45.48 69.82
CA ASP A 190 47.60 44.18 69.14
C ASP A 190 47.06 44.27 67.69
N PHE A 191 46.04 45.10 67.44
CA PHE A 191 45.54 45.29 66.07
C PHE A 191 46.55 46.08 65.24
N GLU A 192 47.15 47.12 65.80
CA GLU A 192 48.13 47.96 65.11
C GLU A 192 49.43 47.21 64.77
N THR A 193 49.89 46.31 65.64
CA THR A 193 51.05 45.44 65.35
C THR A 193 50.81 44.47 64.19
N GLU A 194 49.54 44.15 63.92
CA GLU A 194 49.12 43.29 62.80
C GLU A 194 48.61 44.10 61.60
N ASN A 195 49.03 45.38 61.51
CA ASN A 195 48.67 46.28 60.41
C ASN A 195 47.16 46.50 60.25
N SER A 196 46.41 46.36 61.34
CA SER A 196 44.98 46.64 61.42
C SER A 196 44.72 47.79 62.40
N LEU A 197 43.61 48.48 62.27
CA LEU A 197 43.23 49.61 63.10
C LEU A 197 42.02 49.22 63.94
N TYR A 198 42.04 49.56 65.22
CA TYR A 198 40.92 49.33 66.13
C TYR A 198 40.61 50.59 66.91
N MET A 199 39.33 50.94 66.97
CA MET A 199 38.84 52.03 67.81
C MET A 199 37.53 51.64 68.49
N LEU A 200 37.45 51.89 69.79
CA LEU A 200 36.19 51.78 70.51
C LEU A 200 35.55 53.16 70.62
N LEU A 201 34.35 53.28 70.05
CA LEU A 201 33.49 54.44 70.18
C LEU A 201 32.47 54.21 71.29
N ILE A 202 32.14 55.27 72.03
CA ILE A 202 31.18 55.27 73.13
C ILE A 202 29.95 56.06 72.73
N THR A 203 28.78 55.56 73.13
CA THR A 203 27.50 56.16 72.76
C THR A 203 27.35 57.58 73.34
N PRO A 204 26.58 58.47 72.67
CA PRO A 204 26.38 59.83 73.12
C PRO A 204 25.83 59.93 74.55
N GLU A 205 24.94 59.00 74.93
CA GLU A 205 24.31 58.95 76.25
C GLU A 205 25.37 58.81 77.35
N ILE A 206 26.36 57.95 77.13
CA ILE A 206 27.43 57.69 78.07
C ILE A 206 28.47 58.81 78.02
N SER A 207 28.89 59.24 76.83
CA SER A 207 29.95 60.26 76.69
C SER A 207 29.54 61.60 77.30
N ASN A 208 28.27 61.99 77.18
CA ASN A 208 27.77 63.26 77.75
C ASN A 208 27.72 63.24 79.28
N SER A 209 27.55 62.06 79.89
CA SER A 209 27.50 61.90 81.34
C SER A 209 28.89 61.94 82.01
N ILE A 210 29.98 61.75 81.25
CA ILE A 210 31.35 61.66 81.76
C ILE A 210 32.22 62.73 81.13
N ALA A 211 32.55 63.77 81.90
CA ALA A 211 33.33 64.92 81.44
C ALA A 211 34.69 64.57 80.81
N LYS A 212 35.30 63.45 81.21
CA LYS A 212 36.56 62.95 80.61
C LYS A 212 36.34 62.42 79.18
N ILE A 213 35.28 61.66 78.93
CA ILE A 213 35.00 61.07 77.61
C ILE A 213 34.48 62.14 76.63
N ASN A 214 33.71 63.12 77.10
CA ASN A 214 33.20 64.22 76.27
C ASN A 214 34.31 65.09 75.65
N LYS A 215 35.55 65.00 76.16
CA LYS A 215 36.71 65.70 75.60
C LYS A 215 37.50 64.88 74.58
N ASN A 216 37.17 63.60 74.44
CA ASN A 216 37.86 62.70 73.51
C ASN A 216 37.46 62.99 72.06
N ILE A 217 38.20 62.41 71.11
CA ILE A 217 37.93 62.56 69.67
C ILE A 217 36.48 62.18 69.35
N LYS A 218 35.75 63.10 68.71
CA LYS A 218 34.37 62.92 68.28
C LYS A 218 34.31 62.42 66.84
N ILE A 219 33.61 61.31 66.60
CA ILE A 219 33.38 60.71 65.28
C ILE A 219 31.87 60.54 65.09
N GLY A 220 31.28 61.38 64.23
CA GLY A 220 29.83 61.51 64.13
C GLY A 220 29.23 61.97 65.45
N GLN A 221 28.31 61.19 66.03
CA GLN A 221 27.71 61.47 67.34
C GLN A 221 28.48 60.81 68.50
N TYR A 222 29.42 59.91 68.22
CA TYR A 222 30.11 59.10 69.21
C TYR A 222 31.45 59.74 69.61
N HIS A 223 31.94 59.43 70.80
CA HIS A 223 33.28 59.83 71.25
C HIS A 223 34.18 58.60 71.40
N SER A 224 35.49 58.76 71.18
CA SER A 224 36.45 57.70 71.45
C SER A 224 36.40 57.31 72.95
N ALA A 225 36.59 56.03 73.24
CA ALA A 225 36.56 55.52 74.61
C ALA A 225 37.67 56.10 75.50
N ASN A 226 38.87 56.22 74.94
CA ASN A 226 40.02 56.85 75.56
C ASN A 226 41.04 57.18 74.45
N ASP A 227 41.31 58.46 74.21
CA ASP A 227 42.26 58.89 73.18
C ASP A 227 43.67 58.35 73.42
N GLU A 228 44.06 58.07 74.68
CA GLU A 228 45.37 57.53 75.04
C GLU A 228 45.57 56.08 74.57
N TRP A 229 44.50 55.36 74.22
CA TRP A 229 44.59 53.98 73.73
C TRP A 229 44.97 53.89 72.26
N PHE A 230 44.86 54.98 71.50
CA PHE A 230 44.93 54.96 70.05
C PHE A 230 46.09 55.83 69.55
N SER A 231 46.88 55.31 68.61
CA SER A 231 47.93 56.09 67.97
C SER A 231 47.33 57.22 67.13
N LYS A 232 48.15 58.22 66.77
CA LYS A 232 47.72 59.30 65.85
C LYS A 232 47.24 58.74 64.50
N ASN A 233 47.79 57.61 64.05
CA ASN A 233 47.40 56.96 62.80
C ASN A 233 45.95 56.44 62.87
N VAL A 234 45.64 55.69 63.92
CA VAL A 234 44.29 55.16 64.19
C VAL A 234 43.27 56.30 64.28
N SER A 235 43.58 57.33 65.06
CA SER A 235 42.72 58.50 65.25
C SER A 235 42.49 59.28 63.95
N ASN A 236 43.54 59.52 63.15
CA ASN A 236 43.42 60.23 61.87
C ASN A 236 42.57 59.46 60.86
N TYR A 237 42.70 58.14 60.80
CA TYR A 237 41.93 57.30 59.88
C TYR A 237 40.43 57.32 60.26
N PHE A 238 40.10 56.95 61.50
CA PHE A 238 38.70 56.86 61.95
C PHE A 238 38.00 58.23 62.04
N SER A 239 38.73 59.34 62.08
CA SER A 239 38.11 60.69 61.99
C SER A 239 37.60 61.05 60.59
N ARG A 240 38.00 60.30 59.55
CA ARG A 240 37.66 60.58 58.14
C ARG A 240 36.68 59.58 57.53
N ILE A 241 36.14 58.66 58.34
CA ILE A 241 35.19 57.65 57.84
C ILE A 241 33.77 58.23 57.76
N ASP A 242 32.98 57.69 56.84
CA ASP A 242 31.52 57.83 56.83
C ASP A 242 30.91 56.79 57.76
N LEU A 243 30.81 57.16 59.04
CA LEU A 243 30.26 56.32 60.09
C LEU A 243 28.77 55.95 59.87
N PRO A 244 27.86 56.88 59.49
CA PRO A 244 26.47 56.52 59.17
C PRO A 244 26.35 55.40 58.13
N THR A 245 27.09 55.49 57.03
CA THR A 245 27.07 54.47 55.97
C THR A 245 27.64 53.14 56.44
N LEU A 246 28.68 53.17 57.27
CA LEU A 246 29.24 51.96 57.88
C LEU A 246 28.25 51.28 58.83
N LEU A 247 27.56 52.04 59.68
CA LEU A 247 26.60 51.47 60.63
C LEU A 247 25.37 50.89 59.93
N ALA A 248 24.94 51.49 58.81
CA ALA A 248 23.84 50.95 58.01
C ALA A 248 24.21 49.64 57.31
N ASN A 249 25.43 49.51 56.79
CA ASN A 249 25.88 48.34 56.02
C ASN A 249 26.70 47.33 56.85
N THR A 250 27.01 47.65 58.11
CA THR A 250 27.89 46.93 59.06
C THR A 250 29.37 46.81 58.66
N TYR A 251 29.67 46.78 57.37
CA TYR A 251 31.01 46.75 56.79
C TYR A 251 31.09 47.54 55.48
N GLY A 252 32.30 47.87 55.03
CA GLY A 252 32.54 48.52 53.74
C GLY A 252 34.00 48.82 53.48
N ILE A 253 34.33 49.29 52.28
CA ILE A 253 35.67 49.82 51.97
C ILE A 253 35.60 51.34 52.00
N GLN A 254 36.42 51.96 52.85
CA GLN A 254 36.55 53.40 52.95
C GLN A 254 38.01 53.80 53.11
N ASN A 255 38.44 54.82 52.35
CA ASN A 255 39.78 55.41 52.44
C ASN A 255 40.94 54.39 52.40
N GLY A 256 40.82 53.33 51.57
CA GLY A 256 41.87 52.31 51.39
C GLY A 256 41.88 51.17 52.41
N TYR A 257 40.88 51.11 53.29
CA TYR A 257 40.72 50.04 54.28
C TYR A 257 39.34 49.40 54.17
N PHE A 258 39.29 48.08 54.39
CA PHE A 258 38.06 47.37 54.70
C PHE A 258 37.77 47.57 56.18
N ILE A 259 36.62 48.15 56.48
CA ILE A 259 36.19 48.52 57.83
C ILE A 259 34.92 47.75 58.18
N THR A 260 34.83 47.29 59.43
CA THR A 260 33.65 46.65 60.00
C THR A 260 33.37 47.19 61.40
N SER A 261 32.13 47.02 61.85
CA SER A 261 31.65 47.50 63.14
C SER A 261 30.96 46.40 63.94
N LYS A 262 31.16 46.41 65.26
CA LYS A 262 30.49 45.50 66.21
C LYS A 262 30.09 46.24 67.47
N THR A 263 28.82 46.16 67.84
CA THR A 263 28.31 46.78 69.07
C THR A 263 28.95 46.18 70.33
N LEU A 264 29.22 47.04 71.30
CA LEU A 264 29.71 46.69 72.63
C LEU A 264 28.58 46.88 73.64
N SER A 265 28.29 45.85 74.44
CA SER A 265 27.24 45.91 75.46
C SER A 265 27.77 45.57 76.86
N ASP A 266 27.14 46.13 77.89
CA ASP A 266 27.45 45.86 79.29
C ASP A 266 27.08 44.43 79.70
N VAL A 267 27.30 44.10 80.97
CA VAL A 267 26.97 42.77 81.52
C VAL A 267 25.47 42.42 81.49
N ASN A 268 24.60 43.43 81.37
CA ASN A 268 23.14 43.29 81.28
C ASN A 268 22.62 43.38 79.83
N GLY A 269 23.51 43.61 78.86
CA GLY A 269 23.16 43.74 77.44
C GLY A 269 22.82 45.17 76.99
N ASN A 270 23.04 46.20 77.80
CA ASN A 270 22.82 47.58 77.38
C ASN A 270 23.97 48.04 76.46
N LEU A 271 23.63 48.70 75.35
CA LEU A 271 24.62 49.23 74.40
C LEU A 271 25.48 50.30 75.07
N MET A 272 26.80 50.09 75.08
CA MET A 272 27.77 51.07 75.60
C MET A 272 28.56 51.76 74.49
N GLY A 273 28.73 51.09 73.36
CA GLY A 273 29.64 51.57 72.33
C GLY A 273 29.67 50.72 71.08
N ILE A 274 30.56 51.07 70.17
CA ILE A 274 30.76 50.40 68.88
C ILE A 274 32.25 50.21 68.70
N ASN A 275 32.67 48.96 68.54
CA ASN A 275 34.00 48.61 68.13
C ASN A 275 34.10 48.78 66.62
N LEU A 276 35.07 49.56 66.17
CA LEU A 276 35.45 49.69 64.77
C LEU A 276 36.76 48.93 64.54
N ILE A 277 36.78 48.08 63.52
CA ILE A 277 37.98 47.34 63.09
C ILE A 277 38.20 47.65 61.62
N ALA A 278 39.42 48.00 61.24
CA ALA A 278 39.77 48.25 59.85
C ALA A 278 41.09 47.56 59.48
N GLU A 279 41.17 46.99 58.28
CA GLU A 279 42.39 46.41 57.71
C GLU A 279 42.60 46.93 56.27
N PRO A 280 43.82 46.90 55.71
CA PRO A 280 44.06 47.39 54.35
C PRO A 280 43.21 46.66 53.30
N SER A 281 42.48 47.40 52.46
CA SER A 281 41.53 46.82 51.49
C SER A 281 42.22 46.03 50.37
N ALA A 282 43.54 46.16 50.22
CA ALA A 282 44.32 45.44 49.22
C ALA A 282 44.15 43.92 49.33
N GLY A 283 44.13 43.36 50.55
CA GLY A 283 43.94 41.93 50.79
C GLY A 283 42.53 41.43 50.41
N VAL A 284 41.51 42.27 50.58
CA VAL A 284 40.13 41.94 50.19
C VAL A 284 39.96 42.04 48.66
N LEU A 285 40.58 43.03 48.04
CA LEU A 285 40.53 43.26 46.60
C LEU A 285 41.28 42.17 45.81
N THR A 286 42.37 41.61 46.34
CA THR A 286 43.06 40.47 45.71
C THR A 286 42.21 39.21 45.74
N SER A 287 41.60 38.89 46.88
CA SER A 287 40.66 37.75 47.02
C SER A 287 39.47 37.87 46.06
N LEU A 288 38.88 39.07 45.94
CA LEU A 288 37.83 39.33 44.95
C LEU A 288 38.30 39.09 43.52
N ASN A 289 39.45 39.64 43.14
CA ASN A 289 39.98 39.50 41.79
C ASN A 289 40.28 38.04 41.42
N GLN A 290 40.78 37.24 42.36
CA GLN A 290 41.05 35.82 42.15
C GLN A 290 39.77 34.99 41.98
N THR A 291 38.75 35.24 42.80
CA THR A 291 37.43 34.60 42.68
C THR A 291 36.72 35.01 41.39
N MET A 292 36.83 36.28 40.98
CA MET A 292 36.29 36.73 39.69
C MET A 292 37.01 36.12 38.49
N LYS A 293 38.34 35.96 38.54
CA LYS A 293 39.12 35.34 37.45
C LYS A 293 38.75 33.87 37.24
N THR A 294 38.65 33.10 38.32
CA THR A 294 38.25 31.68 38.26
C THR A 294 36.81 31.51 37.77
N ALA A 295 35.88 32.35 38.23
CA ALA A 295 34.50 32.34 37.74
C ALA A 295 34.40 32.69 36.24
N LYS A 296 35.15 33.68 35.76
CA LYS A 296 35.21 34.04 34.33
C LYS A 296 35.75 32.90 33.46
N LEU A 297 36.81 32.23 33.92
CA LEU A 297 37.40 31.10 33.21
C LEU A 297 36.39 29.94 33.04
N LEU A 298 35.69 29.57 34.12
CA LEU A 298 34.69 28.49 34.07
C LEU A 298 33.54 28.80 33.12
N ILE A 299 33.02 30.04 33.13
CA ILE A 299 31.95 30.46 32.22
C ILE A 299 32.42 30.43 30.75
N LEU A 300 33.67 30.86 30.48
CA LEU A 300 34.25 30.80 29.13
C LEU A 300 34.39 29.35 28.64
N ILE A 301 34.84 28.42 29.50
CA ILE A 301 34.95 26.99 29.15
C ILE A 301 33.58 26.41 28.79
N ILE A 302 32.56 26.67 29.62
CA ILE A 302 31.19 26.19 29.36
C ILE A 302 30.65 26.77 28.04
N PHE A 303 30.92 28.06 27.76
CA PHE A 303 30.52 28.70 26.51
C PHE A 303 31.18 28.06 25.29
N CYS A 304 32.50 27.86 25.32
CA CYS A 304 33.23 27.20 24.23
C CYS A 304 32.77 25.76 24.00
N ALA A 305 32.58 24.99 25.08
CA ALA A 305 32.09 23.61 24.99
C ALA A 305 30.69 23.52 24.36
N LEU A 306 29.82 24.49 24.65
CA LEU A 306 28.49 24.52 24.07
C LEU A 306 28.52 24.86 22.57
N LEU A 307 29.37 25.80 22.16
CA LEU A 307 29.52 26.15 20.74
C LEU A 307 30.05 24.98 19.90
N THR A 308 31.01 24.20 20.43
CA THR A 308 31.52 23.03 19.72
C THR A 308 30.48 21.93 19.59
N ILE A 309 29.68 21.68 20.63
CA ILE A 309 28.55 20.74 20.57
C ILE A 309 27.54 21.18 19.50
N ILE A 310 27.15 22.46 19.50
CA ILE A 310 26.19 23.01 18.54
C ILE A 310 26.70 22.88 17.10
N ALA A 311 27.98 23.20 16.85
CA ALA A 311 28.60 23.07 15.53
C ALA A 311 28.70 21.60 15.08
N SER A 312 29.06 20.69 16.00
CA SER A 312 29.15 19.24 15.75
C SER A 312 27.79 18.66 15.37
N VAL A 313 26.73 18.99 16.12
CA VAL A 313 25.36 18.55 15.81
C VAL A 313 24.90 19.09 14.45
N PHE A 314 25.18 20.36 14.14
CA PHE A 314 24.83 20.94 12.84
C PHE A 314 25.53 20.20 11.68
N PHE A 315 26.83 19.95 11.80
CA PHE A 315 27.59 19.22 10.79
C PHE A 315 27.08 17.79 10.62
N PHE A 316 26.79 17.10 11.72
CA PHE A 316 26.26 15.74 11.73
C PHE A 316 24.89 15.66 11.05
N VAL A 317 23.94 16.54 11.40
CA VAL A 317 22.59 16.57 10.80
C VAL A 317 22.65 16.92 9.31
N ASN A 318 23.46 17.92 8.93
CA ASN A 318 23.59 18.31 7.53
C ASN A 318 24.17 17.18 6.67
N ARG A 319 25.23 16.51 7.15
CA ARG A 319 25.92 15.43 6.43
C ARG A 319 25.10 14.14 6.36
N ASN A 320 24.47 13.73 7.47
CA ASN A 320 23.83 12.42 7.56
C ASN A 320 22.32 12.43 7.30
N VAL A 321 21.68 13.60 7.28
CA VAL A 321 20.22 13.70 7.04
C VAL A 321 19.93 14.58 5.84
N THR A 322 20.39 15.83 5.86
CA THR A 322 19.93 16.81 4.86
C THR A 322 20.50 16.56 3.46
N TYR A 323 21.79 16.25 3.34
CA TYR A 323 22.40 15.95 2.05
C TYR A 323 21.81 14.67 1.39
N PRO A 324 21.77 13.50 2.07
CA PRO A 324 21.16 12.29 1.53
C PRO A 324 19.68 12.48 1.15
N MET A 325 18.89 13.14 2.01
CA MET A 325 17.47 13.40 1.74
C MET A 325 17.26 14.25 0.47
N ASN A 326 18.11 15.24 0.22
CA ASN A 326 18.02 16.02 -1.02
C ASN A 326 18.32 15.16 -2.25
N LYS A 327 19.29 14.25 -2.19
CA LYS A 327 19.57 13.28 -3.26
C LYS A 327 18.38 12.35 -3.51
N THR A 328 17.74 11.86 -2.44
CA THR A 328 16.53 11.05 -2.53
C THR A 328 15.39 11.82 -3.21
N ILE A 329 15.18 13.10 -2.85
CA ILE A 329 14.16 13.95 -3.48
C ILE A 329 14.49 14.21 -4.96
N ASP A 330 15.75 14.49 -5.28
CA ASP A 330 16.18 14.72 -6.66
C ASP A 330 15.99 13.46 -7.51
N PHE A 331 16.29 12.28 -6.97
CA PHE A 331 16.02 10.98 -7.60
C PHE A 331 14.52 10.74 -7.82
N ALA A 332 13.70 10.97 -6.80
CA ALA A 332 12.24 10.84 -6.91
C ALA A 332 11.65 11.82 -7.96
N ARG A 333 12.24 13.03 -8.12
CA ARG A 333 11.87 13.93 -9.23
C ARG A 333 12.31 13.41 -10.59
N GLY A 334 13.41 12.67 -10.66
CA GLY A 334 13.82 11.93 -11.87
C GLY A 334 12.78 10.90 -12.27
N ILE A 335 12.37 10.04 -11.32
CA ILE A 335 11.29 9.05 -11.54
C ILE A 335 10.00 9.73 -12.02
N ALA A 336 9.59 10.83 -11.38
CA ALA A 336 8.40 11.59 -11.78
C ALA A 336 8.50 12.25 -13.17
N ARG A 337 9.68 12.30 -13.77
CA ARG A 337 9.94 12.78 -15.14
C ARG A 337 10.18 11.64 -16.13
N GLY A 338 9.90 10.40 -15.73
CA GLY A 338 10.05 9.22 -16.59
C GLY A 338 11.46 8.61 -16.59
N LYS A 339 12.38 9.08 -15.75
CA LYS A 339 13.74 8.52 -15.67
C LYS A 339 13.75 7.25 -14.84
N VAL A 340 13.69 6.10 -15.49
CA VAL A 340 13.64 4.77 -14.85
C VAL A 340 14.96 3.99 -14.92
N THR A 341 15.99 4.61 -15.51
CA THR A 341 17.32 4.01 -15.70
C THR A 341 18.33 4.46 -14.65
N GLU A 342 18.14 5.64 -14.06
CA GLU A 342 18.99 6.14 -12.99
C GLU A 342 18.88 5.24 -11.75
N ARG A 343 19.96 5.18 -10.95
CA ARG A 343 19.98 4.48 -9.66
C ARG A 343 20.51 5.41 -8.57
N LEU A 344 19.85 5.38 -7.42
CA LEU A 344 20.24 6.15 -6.23
C LEU A 344 21.24 5.33 -5.40
N SER A 345 22.52 5.63 -5.54
CA SER A 345 23.57 5.04 -4.69
C SER A 345 23.76 5.88 -3.42
N LEU A 346 23.27 5.37 -2.29
CA LEU A 346 23.48 5.91 -0.95
C LEU A 346 23.90 4.76 -0.01
N GLU A 347 25.20 4.66 0.29
CA GLU A 347 25.74 3.66 1.22
C GLU A 347 25.47 4.07 2.67
N MET A 348 24.26 3.80 3.15
CA MET A 348 23.81 4.17 4.50
C MET A 348 23.00 3.05 5.15
N ASN A 349 23.30 2.73 6.40
CA ASN A 349 22.62 1.67 7.17
C ASN A 349 21.48 2.21 8.05
N ASN A 350 20.76 3.22 7.58
CA ASN A 350 19.64 3.86 8.30
C ASN A 350 18.37 3.92 7.43
N GLU A 351 17.31 4.53 7.94
CA GLU A 351 16.02 4.64 7.28
C GLU A 351 16.09 5.34 5.92
N ILE A 352 17.05 6.25 5.71
CA ILE A 352 17.26 6.92 4.42
C ILE A 352 17.88 5.96 3.40
N GLY A 353 18.83 5.12 3.82
CA GLY A 353 19.39 4.06 2.96
C GLY A 353 18.35 3.01 2.60
N ILE A 354 17.51 2.59 3.56
CA ILE A 354 16.37 1.70 3.30
C ILE A 354 15.41 2.33 2.29
N LEU A 355 15.05 3.60 2.46
CA LEU A 355 14.22 4.34 1.50
C LEU A 355 14.86 4.41 0.11
N ALA A 356 16.17 4.63 0.02
CA ALA A 356 16.89 4.66 -1.25
C ALA A 356 16.81 3.30 -1.98
N ASN A 357 16.98 2.20 -1.25
CA ASN A 357 16.84 0.85 -1.79
C ASN A 357 15.41 0.59 -2.29
N TYR A 358 14.38 0.94 -1.51
CA TYR A 358 12.99 0.80 -1.96
C TYR A 358 12.69 1.66 -3.20
N LEU A 359 13.21 2.88 -3.27
CA LEU A 359 13.04 3.71 -4.47
C LEU A 359 13.76 3.08 -5.68
N ASN A 360 14.94 2.49 -5.51
CA ASN A 360 15.59 1.74 -6.58
C ASN A 360 14.75 0.53 -7.03
N SER A 361 14.16 -0.23 -6.09
CA SER A 361 13.26 -1.33 -6.42
C SER A 361 12.03 -0.85 -7.20
N VAL A 362 11.40 0.24 -6.77
CA VAL A 362 10.27 0.85 -7.51
C VAL A 362 10.71 1.25 -8.93
N THR A 363 11.87 1.87 -9.07
CA THR A 363 12.41 2.25 -10.38
C THR A 363 12.66 1.03 -11.27
N THR A 364 13.21 -0.07 -10.73
CA THR A 364 13.41 -1.33 -11.44
C THR A 364 12.08 -1.95 -11.88
N GLU A 365 11.09 -2.02 -10.99
CA GLU A 365 9.78 -2.60 -11.31
C GLU A 365 9.04 -1.78 -12.38
N VAL A 366 9.04 -0.45 -12.24
CA VAL A 366 8.44 0.44 -13.24
C VAL A 366 9.18 0.30 -14.57
N GLY A 367 10.51 0.29 -14.57
CA GLY A 367 11.32 0.06 -15.78
C GLY A 367 10.97 -1.26 -16.47
N GLY A 368 10.89 -2.36 -15.70
CA GLY A 368 10.49 -3.67 -16.21
C GLY A 368 9.05 -3.70 -16.77
N ILE A 369 8.11 -2.99 -16.14
CA ILE A 369 6.75 -2.83 -16.66
C ILE A 369 6.77 -2.09 -18.01
N VAL A 370 7.52 -0.98 -18.11
CA VAL A 370 7.60 -0.20 -19.36
C VAL A 370 8.22 -1.04 -20.48
N CYS A 371 9.30 -1.80 -20.21
CA CYS A 371 9.89 -2.73 -21.20
C CYS A 371 8.87 -3.76 -21.69
N ARG A 372 8.15 -4.44 -20.78
CA ARG A 372 7.11 -5.41 -21.17
C ARG A 372 5.99 -4.77 -22.00
N ILE A 373 5.59 -3.53 -21.68
CA ILE A 373 4.58 -2.82 -22.48
C ILE A 373 5.13 -2.49 -23.87
N GLN A 374 6.40 -2.08 -24.00
CA GLN A 374 7.02 -1.85 -25.32
C GLN A 374 7.05 -3.13 -26.17
N ASP A 375 7.39 -4.28 -25.58
CA ASP A 375 7.34 -5.57 -26.29
C ASP A 375 5.92 -5.90 -26.76
N ILE A 376 4.92 -5.68 -25.90
CA ILE A 376 3.50 -5.84 -26.27
C ILE A 376 3.13 -4.88 -27.40
N VAL A 377 3.54 -3.62 -27.37
CA VAL A 377 3.26 -2.63 -28.42
C VAL A 377 3.88 -3.03 -29.75
N ASN A 378 5.12 -3.54 -29.74
CA ASN A 378 5.79 -4.06 -30.93
C ASN A 378 5.02 -5.27 -31.52
N ASN A 379 4.59 -6.20 -30.67
CA ASN A 379 3.77 -7.34 -31.08
C ASN A 379 2.39 -6.93 -31.61
N LEU A 380 1.73 -5.96 -30.96
CA LEU A 380 0.45 -5.42 -31.45
C LEU A 380 0.62 -4.73 -32.80
N THR A 381 1.72 -4.02 -33.03
CA THR A 381 2.02 -3.41 -34.33
C THR A 381 2.16 -4.47 -35.44
N TYR A 382 2.80 -5.60 -35.14
CA TYR A 382 2.88 -6.73 -36.06
C TYR A 382 1.50 -7.34 -36.32
N ASN A 383 0.73 -7.64 -35.28
CA ASN A 383 -0.63 -8.20 -35.42
C ASN A 383 -1.58 -7.26 -36.19
N GLY A 384 -1.41 -5.95 -36.05
CA GLY A 384 -2.15 -4.96 -36.83
C GLY A 384 -1.84 -5.03 -38.34
N LYS A 385 -0.59 -5.33 -38.72
CA LYS A 385 -0.22 -5.57 -40.14
C LYS A 385 -0.91 -6.81 -40.67
N ASP A 386 -0.94 -7.87 -39.88
CA ASP A 386 -1.59 -9.11 -40.29
C ASP A 386 -3.10 -8.94 -40.42
N MET A 387 -3.75 -8.18 -39.54
CA MET A 387 -5.17 -7.83 -39.68
C MET A 387 -5.46 -7.04 -40.96
N ASP A 388 -4.66 -6.03 -41.31
CA ASP A 388 -4.80 -5.27 -42.57
C ASP A 388 -4.65 -6.20 -43.79
N HIS A 389 -3.67 -7.08 -43.77
CA HIS A 389 -3.45 -8.04 -44.86
C HIS A 389 -4.56 -9.09 -44.96
N ALA A 390 -5.05 -9.59 -43.82
CA ALA A 390 -6.19 -10.51 -43.76
C ALA A 390 -7.46 -9.85 -44.29
N SER A 391 -7.71 -8.59 -43.92
CA SER A 391 -8.85 -7.81 -44.42
C SER A 391 -8.83 -7.67 -45.94
N LYS A 392 -7.68 -7.27 -46.51
CA LYS A 392 -7.50 -7.17 -47.97
C LYS A 392 -7.71 -8.50 -48.70
N LYS A 393 -7.28 -9.61 -48.09
CA LYS A 393 -7.52 -10.96 -48.63
C LYS A 393 -9.00 -11.33 -48.58
N LEU A 394 -9.72 -11.00 -47.51
CA LEU A 394 -11.15 -11.22 -47.39
C LEU A 394 -11.93 -10.43 -48.44
N ASP A 395 -11.63 -9.14 -48.62
CA ASP A 395 -12.22 -8.30 -49.67
C ASP A 395 -12.04 -8.93 -51.06
N GLN A 396 -10.83 -9.39 -51.38
CA GLN A 396 -10.56 -10.05 -52.64
C GLN A 396 -11.34 -11.37 -52.77
N ALA A 397 -11.42 -12.18 -51.71
CA ALA A 397 -12.15 -13.43 -51.71
C ALA A 397 -13.66 -13.22 -51.90
N PHE A 398 -14.25 -12.22 -51.22
CA PHE A 398 -15.66 -11.89 -51.38
C PHE A 398 -15.97 -11.32 -52.75
N SER A 399 -15.06 -10.55 -53.36
CA SER A 399 -15.19 -10.10 -54.75
C SER A 399 -15.22 -11.28 -55.74
N ILE A 400 -14.33 -12.26 -55.56
CA ILE A 400 -14.33 -13.50 -56.36
C ILE A 400 -15.62 -14.29 -56.13
N GLN A 401 -16.09 -14.38 -54.89
CA GLN A 401 -17.32 -15.09 -54.55
C GLN A 401 -18.56 -14.42 -55.16
N ALA A 402 -18.62 -13.09 -55.17
CA ALA A 402 -19.68 -12.33 -55.83
C ALA A 402 -19.72 -12.62 -57.34
N ALA A 403 -18.55 -12.59 -58.01
CA ALA A 403 -18.46 -12.96 -59.43
C ALA A 403 -18.84 -14.42 -59.68
N GLY A 404 -18.52 -15.33 -58.75
CA GLY A 404 -18.94 -16.73 -58.80
C GLY A 404 -20.46 -16.88 -58.74
N LEU A 405 -21.12 -16.17 -57.81
CA LEU A 405 -22.58 -16.17 -57.68
C LEU A 405 -23.28 -15.63 -58.93
N GLU A 406 -22.74 -14.58 -59.55
CA GLU A 406 -23.28 -14.00 -60.78
C GLU A 406 -23.26 -15.03 -61.94
N ASN A 407 -22.17 -15.78 -62.09
CA ASN A 407 -22.07 -16.86 -63.06
C ASN A 407 -23.03 -18.03 -62.77
N ILE A 408 -23.20 -18.40 -61.50
CA ILE A 408 -24.15 -19.46 -61.09
C ILE A 408 -25.59 -19.00 -61.37
N SER A 409 -25.93 -17.75 -61.02
CA SER A 409 -27.25 -17.17 -61.29
C SER A 409 -27.58 -17.21 -62.78
N SER A 410 -26.65 -16.79 -63.64
CA SER A 410 -26.80 -16.86 -65.09
C SER A 410 -26.98 -18.30 -65.59
N SER A 411 -26.22 -19.25 -65.04
CA SER A 411 -26.33 -20.67 -65.38
C SER A 411 -27.69 -21.26 -64.95
N MET A 412 -28.22 -20.83 -63.81
CA MET A 412 -29.55 -21.25 -63.33
C MET A 412 -30.69 -20.65 -64.17
N GLU A 413 -30.52 -19.42 -64.66
CA GLU A 413 -31.48 -18.81 -65.59
C GLU A 413 -31.51 -19.57 -66.92
N GLN A 414 -30.33 -19.93 -67.47
CA GLN A 414 -30.24 -20.80 -68.65
C GLN A 414 -30.82 -22.21 -68.41
N MET A 415 -30.61 -22.77 -67.21
CA MET A 415 -31.17 -24.06 -66.83
C MET A 415 -32.70 -24.03 -66.76
N THR A 416 -33.26 -22.96 -66.16
CA THR A 416 -34.71 -22.74 -66.10
C THR A 416 -35.32 -22.70 -67.50
N VAL A 417 -34.69 -21.96 -68.43
CA VAL A 417 -35.12 -21.91 -69.84
C VAL A 417 -35.06 -23.29 -70.49
N SER A 418 -34.00 -24.05 -70.25
CA SER A 418 -33.82 -25.40 -70.81
C SER A 418 -34.86 -26.40 -70.27
N ILE A 419 -35.17 -26.34 -68.97
CA ILE A 419 -36.21 -27.17 -68.34
C ILE A 419 -37.59 -26.83 -68.91
N GLN A 420 -37.89 -25.55 -69.10
CA GLN A 420 -39.15 -25.11 -69.69
C GLN A 420 -39.29 -25.58 -71.15
N GLN A 421 -38.19 -25.55 -71.91
CA GLN A 421 -38.14 -26.11 -73.26
C GLN A 421 -38.35 -27.63 -73.26
N ASN A 422 -37.67 -28.37 -72.38
CA ASN A 422 -37.85 -29.82 -72.23
C ASN A 422 -39.29 -30.20 -71.88
N THR A 423 -39.94 -29.43 -70.98
CA THR A 423 -41.35 -29.64 -70.60
C THR A 423 -42.26 -29.47 -71.82
N LYS A 424 -42.02 -28.44 -72.63
CA LYS A 424 -42.79 -28.19 -73.86
C LYS A 424 -42.55 -29.28 -74.90
N ASP A 425 -41.30 -29.67 -75.12
CA ASP A 425 -40.93 -30.70 -76.10
C ASP A 425 -41.50 -32.07 -75.71
N ALA A 426 -41.50 -32.41 -74.42
CA ALA A 426 -42.17 -33.60 -73.90
C ALA A 426 -43.69 -33.54 -74.14
N SER A 427 -44.36 -32.44 -73.81
CA SER A 427 -45.80 -32.29 -74.07
C SER A 427 -46.15 -32.45 -75.56
N GLN A 428 -45.35 -31.87 -76.47
CA GLN A 428 -45.54 -32.04 -77.91
C GLN A 428 -45.29 -33.49 -78.38
N ALA A 429 -44.27 -34.16 -77.83
CA ALA A 429 -43.97 -35.55 -78.15
C ALA A 429 -45.05 -36.53 -77.64
N GLU A 430 -45.68 -36.22 -76.51
CA GLU A 430 -46.82 -36.96 -75.96
C GLU A 430 -48.02 -36.87 -76.90
N GLU A 431 -48.41 -35.65 -77.30
CA GLU A 431 -49.51 -35.42 -78.24
C GLU A 431 -49.26 -36.16 -79.57
N GLY A 432 -48.02 -36.09 -80.08
CA GLY A 432 -47.62 -36.82 -81.28
C GLY A 432 -47.71 -38.34 -81.12
N SER A 433 -47.31 -38.88 -79.97
CA SER A 433 -47.38 -40.32 -79.69
C SER A 433 -48.83 -40.81 -79.59
N LEU A 434 -49.71 -40.04 -78.94
CA LEU A 434 -51.14 -40.36 -78.87
C LEU A 434 -51.78 -40.39 -80.26
N ARG A 435 -51.50 -39.39 -81.10
CA ARG A 435 -51.96 -39.36 -82.50
C ARG A 435 -51.43 -40.54 -83.32
N LEU A 436 -50.14 -40.87 -83.20
CA LEU A 436 -49.54 -42.03 -83.88
C LEU A 436 -50.19 -43.35 -83.43
N SER A 437 -50.53 -43.48 -82.15
CA SER A 437 -51.26 -44.65 -81.64
C SER A 437 -52.64 -44.75 -82.26
N GLU A 438 -53.36 -43.64 -82.43
CA GLU A 438 -54.67 -43.59 -83.07
C GLU A 438 -54.58 -43.96 -84.56
N ASP A 439 -53.63 -43.37 -85.30
CA ASP A 439 -53.39 -43.65 -86.72
C ASP A 439 -53.01 -45.12 -86.96
N ALA A 440 -52.20 -45.72 -86.08
CA ALA A 440 -51.85 -47.13 -86.13
C ALA A 440 -53.06 -48.05 -85.88
N GLU A 441 -53.95 -47.68 -84.95
CA GLU A 441 -55.19 -48.41 -84.69
C GLU A 441 -56.16 -48.35 -85.90
N ILE A 442 -56.31 -47.17 -86.50
CA ILE A 442 -57.12 -46.97 -87.73
C ILE A 442 -56.52 -47.81 -88.88
N SER A 443 -55.20 -47.78 -89.04
CA SER A 443 -54.48 -48.56 -90.05
C SER A 443 -54.65 -50.07 -89.84
N GLY A 444 -54.63 -50.54 -88.59
CA GLY A 444 -54.89 -51.94 -88.24
C GLY A 444 -56.30 -52.39 -88.60
N LYS A 445 -57.32 -51.56 -88.34
CA LYS A 445 -58.71 -51.79 -88.75
C LYS A 445 -58.84 -51.83 -90.29
N ALA A 446 -58.21 -50.91 -91.00
CA ALA A 446 -58.19 -50.90 -92.46
C ALA A 446 -57.54 -52.17 -93.04
N MET A 447 -56.45 -52.64 -92.44
CA MET A 447 -55.77 -53.87 -92.85
C MET A 447 -56.63 -55.12 -92.62
N THR A 448 -57.36 -55.17 -91.50
CA THR A 448 -58.32 -56.25 -91.22
C THR A 448 -59.41 -56.29 -92.29
N LYS A 449 -59.97 -55.13 -92.66
CA LYS A 449 -60.96 -55.03 -93.74
C LYS A 449 -60.39 -55.43 -95.10
N ALA A 450 -59.11 -55.12 -95.38
CA ALA A 450 -58.43 -55.54 -96.60
C ALA A 450 -58.25 -57.06 -96.65
N VAL A 451 -57.87 -57.70 -95.54
CA VAL A 451 -57.78 -59.17 -95.42
C VAL A 451 -59.12 -59.83 -95.73
N ASP A 452 -60.21 -59.33 -95.15
CA ASP A 452 -61.55 -59.89 -95.37
C ASP A 452 -62.02 -59.72 -96.82
N SER A 453 -61.72 -58.57 -97.43
CA SER A 453 -62.00 -58.32 -98.84
C SER A 453 -61.22 -59.27 -99.76
N MET A 454 -59.94 -59.51 -99.48
CA MET A 454 -59.10 -60.41 -100.27
C MET A 454 -59.49 -61.89 -100.09
N LYS A 455 -59.92 -62.31 -98.89
CA LYS A 455 -60.53 -63.64 -98.68
C LYS A 455 -61.78 -63.81 -99.54
N THR A 456 -62.66 -62.80 -99.53
CA THR A 456 -63.87 -62.79 -100.37
C THR A 456 -63.53 -62.90 -101.86
N ILE A 457 -62.50 -62.19 -102.33
CA ILE A 457 -62.01 -62.29 -103.71
C ILE A 457 -61.51 -63.71 -104.00
N ALA A 458 -60.68 -64.30 -103.15
CA ALA A 458 -60.17 -65.66 -103.33
C ALA A 458 -61.31 -66.71 -103.42
N GLU A 459 -62.34 -66.57 -102.58
CA GLU A 459 -63.54 -67.41 -102.61
C GLU A 459 -64.29 -67.27 -103.95
N LYS A 460 -64.54 -66.03 -104.42
CA LYS A 460 -65.22 -65.79 -105.69
C LYS A 460 -64.42 -66.29 -106.89
N ILE A 461 -63.10 -66.14 -106.87
CA ILE A 461 -62.22 -66.61 -107.94
C ILE A 461 -62.14 -68.13 -107.98
N THR A 462 -62.21 -68.82 -106.83
CA THR A 462 -62.33 -70.28 -106.78
C THR A 462 -63.59 -70.76 -107.51
N VAL A 463 -64.71 -70.02 -107.38
CA VAL A 463 -65.94 -70.30 -108.15
C VAL A 463 -65.72 -70.08 -109.65
N VAL A 464 -65.00 -69.03 -110.05
CA VAL A 464 -64.65 -68.77 -111.47
C VAL A 464 -63.76 -69.87 -112.05
N GLU A 465 -62.77 -70.35 -111.30
CA GLU A 465 -61.91 -71.47 -111.70
C GLU A 465 -62.73 -72.76 -111.93
N GLU A 466 -63.70 -73.02 -111.04
CA GLU A 466 -64.63 -74.15 -111.17
C GLU A 466 -65.56 -74.00 -112.39
N ILE A 467 -66.10 -72.79 -112.65
CA ILE A 467 -66.89 -72.51 -113.87
C ILE A 467 -66.03 -72.74 -115.13
N ALA A 468 -64.78 -72.28 -115.12
CA ALA A 468 -63.85 -72.48 -116.23
C ALA A 468 -63.55 -73.97 -116.45
N ARG A 469 -63.36 -74.76 -115.37
CA ARG A 469 -63.18 -76.22 -115.44
C ARG A 469 -64.42 -76.91 -116.02
N GLN A 470 -65.63 -76.54 -115.56
CA GLN A 470 -66.88 -77.07 -116.10
C GLN A 470 -67.07 -76.69 -117.58
N THR A 471 -66.73 -75.47 -117.97
CA THR A 471 -66.78 -74.98 -119.35
C THR A 471 -65.81 -75.74 -120.26
N ASN A 472 -64.59 -76.01 -119.78
CA ASN A 472 -63.60 -76.83 -120.49
C ASN A 472 -64.09 -78.27 -120.71
N LEU A 473 -64.78 -78.86 -119.72
CA LEU A 473 -65.42 -80.18 -119.86
C LEU A 473 -66.59 -80.17 -120.84
N LEU A 474 -67.44 -79.15 -120.80
CA LEU A 474 -68.55 -78.97 -121.76
C LEU A 474 -68.02 -78.80 -123.19
N ALA A 475 -66.96 -78.01 -123.37
CA ALA A 475 -66.30 -77.79 -124.65
C ALA A 475 -65.60 -79.06 -125.17
N LEU A 476 -65.00 -79.87 -124.29
CA LEU A 476 -64.45 -81.18 -124.62
C LEU A 476 -65.55 -82.13 -125.11
N ASN A 477 -66.69 -82.20 -124.40
CA ASN A 477 -67.84 -82.99 -124.79
C ASN A 477 -68.40 -82.54 -126.16
N ALA A 478 -68.51 -81.22 -126.37
CA ALA A 478 -68.94 -80.67 -127.65
C ALA A 478 -67.96 -80.98 -128.80
N ALA A 479 -66.64 -80.95 -128.55
CA ALA A 479 -65.63 -81.32 -129.54
C ALA A 479 -65.69 -82.82 -129.91
N ILE A 480 -65.96 -83.70 -128.93
CA ILE A 480 -66.18 -85.14 -129.17
C ILE A 480 -67.42 -85.37 -130.04
N GLU A 481 -68.54 -84.71 -129.73
CA GLU A 481 -69.78 -84.86 -130.50
C GLU A 481 -69.65 -84.26 -131.91
N ALA A 482 -68.92 -83.14 -132.06
CA ALA A 482 -68.59 -82.56 -133.36
C ALA A 482 -67.71 -83.49 -134.22
N ALA A 483 -66.74 -84.19 -133.63
CA ALA A 483 -65.95 -85.21 -134.32
C ALA A 483 -66.80 -86.43 -134.73
N ARG A 484 -67.80 -86.79 -133.91
CA ARG A 484 -68.74 -87.89 -134.17
C ARG A 484 -69.69 -87.59 -135.33
N ALA A 485 -70.05 -86.33 -135.54
CA ALA A 485 -70.91 -85.87 -136.64
C ALA A 485 -70.23 -85.75 -138.02
N GLY A 486 -68.92 -86.03 -138.13
CA GLY A 486 -68.18 -86.04 -139.41
C GLY A 486 -68.11 -84.67 -140.10
N GLU A 487 -68.33 -84.63 -141.42
CA GLU A 487 -68.24 -83.40 -142.24
C GLU A 487 -69.21 -82.29 -141.80
N MET A 488 -70.40 -82.63 -141.30
CA MET A 488 -71.42 -81.66 -140.85
C MET A 488 -71.05 -80.97 -139.52
N GLY A 489 -70.11 -81.53 -138.75
CA GLY A 489 -69.70 -81.04 -137.43
C GLY A 489 -68.51 -80.08 -137.43
N LYS A 490 -67.86 -79.84 -138.59
CA LYS A 490 -66.60 -79.06 -138.68
C LYS A 490 -66.69 -77.65 -138.08
N GLY A 491 -67.79 -76.92 -138.33
CA GLY A 491 -68.00 -75.59 -137.75
C GLY A 491 -68.15 -75.62 -136.22
N PHE A 492 -68.88 -76.61 -135.70
CA PHE A 492 -69.04 -76.82 -134.25
C PHE A 492 -67.72 -77.22 -133.57
N ALA A 493 -66.88 -78.02 -134.23
CA ALA A 493 -65.58 -78.42 -133.68
C ALA A 493 -64.64 -77.23 -133.47
N VAL A 494 -64.64 -76.25 -134.39
CA VAL A 494 -63.85 -75.01 -134.26
C VAL A 494 -64.34 -74.17 -133.09
N VAL A 495 -65.65 -73.97 -132.97
CA VAL A 495 -66.23 -73.23 -131.83
C VAL A 495 -65.93 -73.93 -130.50
N ALA A 496 -66.08 -75.26 -130.44
CA ALA A 496 -65.76 -76.03 -129.25
C ALA A 496 -64.27 -75.94 -128.87
N ALA A 497 -63.35 -75.95 -129.85
CA ALA A 497 -61.92 -75.74 -129.59
C ALA A 497 -61.62 -74.33 -129.06
N GLU A 498 -62.29 -73.30 -129.60
CA GLU A 498 -62.10 -71.92 -129.14
C GLU A 498 -62.68 -71.71 -127.73
N VAL A 499 -63.86 -72.25 -127.43
CA VAL A 499 -64.45 -72.24 -126.08
C VAL A 499 -63.56 -72.99 -125.08
N ARG A 500 -63.00 -74.14 -125.49
CA ARG A 500 -62.06 -74.91 -124.67
C ARG A 500 -60.80 -74.10 -124.35
N LYS A 501 -60.23 -73.43 -125.35
CA LYS A 501 -59.06 -72.56 -125.18
C LYS A 501 -59.36 -71.37 -124.26
N LEU A 502 -60.53 -70.73 -124.42
CA LEU A 502 -60.96 -69.62 -123.55
C LEU A 502 -61.20 -70.08 -122.10
N ALA A 503 -61.77 -71.27 -121.91
CA ALA A 503 -61.99 -71.87 -120.61
C ALA A 503 -60.65 -72.22 -119.92
N GLU A 504 -59.68 -72.77 -120.64
CA GLU A 504 -58.34 -73.04 -120.10
C GLU A 504 -57.61 -71.74 -119.74
N LEU A 505 -57.68 -70.72 -120.59
CA LEU A 505 -57.15 -69.38 -120.28
C LEU A 505 -57.82 -68.77 -119.04
N SER A 506 -59.14 -68.90 -118.92
CA SER A 506 -59.89 -68.40 -117.75
C SER A 506 -59.51 -69.13 -116.46
N ARG A 507 -59.26 -70.44 -116.54
CA ARG A 507 -58.80 -71.26 -115.41
C ARG A 507 -57.40 -70.85 -114.95
N ILE A 508 -56.47 -70.67 -115.89
CA ILE A 508 -55.09 -70.21 -115.58
C ILE A 508 -55.14 -68.82 -114.93
N ALA A 509 -55.88 -67.87 -115.51
CA ALA A 509 -56.04 -66.53 -114.95
C ALA A 509 -56.69 -66.55 -113.56
N ALA A 510 -57.72 -67.38 -113.34
CA ALA A 510 -58.34 -67.53 -112.03
C ALA A 510 -57.36 -68.11 -111.00
N SER A 511 -56.57 -69.13 -111.36
CA SER A 511 -55.53 -69.69 -110.49
C SER A 511 -54.47 -68.65 -110.11
N GLU A 512 -54.02 -67.84 -111.08
CA GLU A 512 -53.08 -66.74 -110.83
C GLU A 512 -53.65 -65.68 -109.87
N ILE A 513 -54.91 -65.27 -110.07
CA ILE A 513 -55.59 -64.31 -109.17
C ILE A 513 -55.75 -64.92 -107.76
N ASN A 514 -56.09 -66.21 -107.66
CA ASN A 514 -56.26 -66.87 -106.36
C ASN A 514 -54.93 -66.95 -105.59
N ASN A 515 -53.83 -67.29 -106.29
CA ASN A 515 -52.49 -67.30 -105.71
C ASN A 515 -52.06 -65.90 -105.27
N LEU A 516 -52.32 -64.88 -106.09
CA LEU A 516 -52.09 -63.48 -105.73
C LEU A 516 -52.90 -63.10 -104.50
N ALA A 517 -54.19 -63.44 -104.45
CA ALA A 517 -55.07 -63.11 -103.33
C ALA A 517 -54.62 -63.76 -102.02
N LYS A 518 -54.23 -65.05 -102.05
CA LYS A 518 -53.65 -65.75 -100.90
C LYS A 518 -52.38 -65.08 -100.39
N SER A 519 -51.48 -64.71 -101.30
CA SER A 519 -50.26 -63.98 -100.97
C SER A 519 -50.56 -62.62 -100.34
N THR A 520 -51.51 -61.85 -100.90
CA THR A 520 -51.93 -60.57 -100.33
C THR A 520 -52.57 -60.72 -98.95
N VAL A 521 -53.41 -61.75 -98.72
CA VAL A 521 -53.96 -62.05 -97.38
C VAL A 521 -52.84 -62.30 -96.38
N GLN A 522 -51.81 -63.07 -96.74
CA GLN A 522 -50.67 -63.36 -95.86
C GLN A 522 -49.91 -62.07 -95.50
N VAL A 523 -49.58 -61.24 -96.49
CA VAL A 523 -48.86 -59.97 -96.27
C VAL A 523 -49.69 -59.00 -95.44
N ALA A 524 -50.98 -58.85 -95.75
CA ALA A 524 -51.89 -57.97 -95.02
C ALA A 524 -52.09 -58.43 -93.57
N THR A 525 -52.22 -59.75 -93.33
CA THR A 525 -52.31 -60.31 -91.97
C THR A 525 -51.04 -60.03 -91.17
N GLN A 526 -49.87 -60.22 -91.77
CA GLN A 526 -48.59 -59.90 -91.12
C GLN A 526 -48.47 -58.41 -90.79
N ALA A 527 -48.89 -57.52 -91.70
CA ALA A 527 -48.91 -56.09 -91.46
C ALA A 527 -49.88 -55.71 -90.32
N GLY A 528 -51.07 -56.33 -90.28
CA GLY A 528 -52.04 -56.15 -89.19
C GLY A 528 -51.49 -56.56 -87.83
N GLN A 529 -50.85 -57.73 -87.73
CA GLN A 529 -50.20 -58.21 -86.50
C GLN A 529 -49.06 -57.30 -86.03
N ARG A 530 -48.31 -56.69 -86.96
CA ARG A 530 -47.27 -55.71 -86.60
C ARG A 530 -47.87 -54.42 -86.05
N LEU A 531 -48.97 -53.93 -86.65
CA LEU A 531 -49.69 -52.76 -86.15
C LEU A 531 -50.31 -53.01 -84.77
N GLU A 532 -50.86 -54.20 -84.53
CA GLU A 532 -51.42 -54.62 -83.23
C GLU A 532 -50.37 -54.61 -82.12
N LYS A 533 -49.12 -54.98 -82.43
CA LYS A 533 -47.98 -54.89 -81.49
C LYS A 533 -47.42 -53.48 -81.35
N LEU A 534 -47.50 -52.66 -82.41
CA LEU A 534 -46.95 -51.30 -82.41
C LEU A 534 -47.75 -50.33 -81.54
N VAL A 535 -49.08 -50.49 -81.49
CA VAL A 535 -49.97 -49.63 -80.67
C VAL A 535 -49.57 -49.62 -79.18
N PRO A 536 -49.40 -50.76 -78.48
CA PRO A 536 -48.98 -50.75 -77.09
C PRO A 536 -47.56 -50.19 -76.90
N ASP A 537 -46.63 -50.39 -77.85
CA ASP A 537 -45.29 -49.80 -77.79
C ASP A 537 -45.34 -48.26 -77.87
N ILE A 538 -46.16 -47.70 -78.75
CA ILE A 538 -46.37 -46.24 -78.86
C ILE A 538 -47.00 -45.68 -77.58
N LYS A 539 -47.99 -46.39 -76.99
CA LYS A 539 -48.59 -46.00 -75.71
C LYS A 539 -47.57 -46.02 -74.56
N GLY A 540 -46.73 -47.06 -74.50
CA GLY A 540 -45.62 -47.12 -73.53
C GLY A 540 -44.63 -45.96 -73.70
N ASN A 541 -44.34 -45.55 -74.94
CA ASN A 541 -43.51 -44.38 -75.20
C ASN A 541 -44.18 -43.08 -74.71
N SER A 542 -45.49 -42.93 -74.89
CA SER A 542 -46.26 -41.79 -74.36
C SER A 542 -46.19 -41.72 -72.83
N GLU A 543 -46.27 -42.85 -72.12
CA GLU A 543 -46.12 -42.89 -70.66
C GLU A 543 -44.72 -42.47 -70.21
N LEU A 544 -43.67 -42.86 -70.94
CA LEU A 544 -42.31 -42.41 -70.64
C LEU A 544 -42.16 -40.90 -70.85
N ILE A 545 -42.78 -40.34 -71.89
CA ILE A 545 -42.76 -38.91 -72.16
C ILE A 545 -43.51 -38.13 -71.06
N GLN A 546 -44.65 -38.63 -70.56
CA GLN A 546 -45.31 -38.03 -69.40
C GLN A 546 -44.40 -37.99 -68.16
N LYS A 547 -43.62 -39.05 -67.91
CA LYS A 547 -42.65 -39.07 -66.80
C LYS A 547 -41.55 -38.02 -66.99
N ILE A 548 -41.10 -37.78 -68.22
CA ILE A 548 -40.14 -36.71 -68.53
C ILE A 548 -40.76 -35.32 -68.26
N ALA A 549 -42.01 -35.10 -68.67
CA ALA A 549 -42.72 -33.85 -68.41
C ALA A 549 -42.89 -33.61 -66.90
N ALA A 550 -43.30 -34.63 -66.15
CA ALA A 550 -43.44 -34.55 -64.70
C ALA A 550 -42.11 -34.25 -64.00
N ALA A 551 -41.04 -34.97 -64.36
CA ALA A 551 -39.70 -34.73 -63.83
C ALA A 551 -39.16 -33.34 -64.19
N SER A 552 -39.50 -32.80 -65.37
CA SER A 552 -39.11 -31.45 -65.76
C SER A 552 -39.84 -30.37 -64.93
N VAL A 553 -41.11 -30.60 -64.56
CA VAL A 553 -41.84 -29.69 -63.66
C VAL A 553 -41.21 -29.69 -62.27
N GLU A 554 -40.86 -30.86 -61.74
CA GLU A 554 -40.16 -31.00 -60.45
C GLU A 554 -38.79 -30.30 -60.48
N GLN A 555 -37.99 -30.50 -61.54
CA GLN A 555 -36.72 -29.80 -61.72
C GLN A 555 -36.86 -28.27 -61.75
N ARG A 556 -37.96 -27.75 -62.28
CA ARG A 556 -38.23 -26.31 -62.28
C ARG A 556 -38.44 -25.80 -60.85
N GLU A 557 -39.23 -26.50 -60.05
CA GLU A 557 -39.47 -26.15 -58.64
C GLU A 557 -38.17 -26.20 -57.83
N GLU A 558 -37.34 -27.24 -58.03
CA GLU A 558 -36.00 -27.32 -57.42
C GLU A 558 -35.10 -26.16 -57.86
N THR A 559 -35.16 -25.75 -59.14
CA THR A 559 -34.36 -24.64 -59.66
C THR A 559 -34.80 -23.30 -59.04
N GLU A 560 -36.10 -23.10 -58.81
CA GLU A 560 -36.62 -21.91 -58.12
C GLU A 560 -36.12 -21.84 -56.66
N GLU A 561 -36.12 -22.96 -55.94
CA GLU A 561 -35.57 -23.04 -54.58
C GLU A 561 -34.07 -22.74 -54.56
N ILE A 562 -33.30 -23.31 -55.50
CA ILE A 562 -31.87 -23.02 -55.66
C ILE A 562 -31.66 -21.54 -55.94
N ASN A 563 -32.50 -20.91 -56.78
CA ASN A 563 -32.38 -19.49 -57.09
C ASN A 563 -32.65 -18.61 -55.87
N SER A 564 -33.62 -18.98 -55.03
CA SER A 564 -33.85 -18.31 -53.74
C SER A 564 -32.63 -18.45 -52.80
N ALA A 565 -32.02 -19.64 -52.74
CA ALA A 565 -30.80 -19.85 -51.96
C ALA A 565 -29.61 -19.04 -52.49
N ILE A 566 -29.48 -18.87 -53.81
CA ILE A 566 -28.46 -18.01 -54.44
C ILE A 566 -28.68 -16.54 -54.05
N GLN A 567 -29.93 -16.05 -54.02
CA GLN A 567 -30.23 -14.69 -53.55
C GLN A 567 -29.86 -14.48 -52.08
N GLN A 568 -30.15 -15.45 -51.22
CA GLN A 568 -29.74 -15.40 -49.81
C GLN A 568 -28.22 -15.41 -49.67
N LEU A 569 -27.52 -16.26 -50.44
CA LEU A 569 -26.06 -16.28 -50.48
C LEU A 569 -25.49 -14.94 -50.95
N SER A 570 -26.13 -14.30 -51.93
CA SER A 570 -25.73 -12.96 -52.40
C SER A 570 -25.81 -11.92 -51.27
N HIS A 571 -26.87 -11.96 -50.46
CA HIS A 571 -26.99 -11.09 -49.28
C HIS A 571 -25.86 -11.35 -48.26
N VAL A 572 -25.57 -12.61 -47.97
CA VAL A 572 -24.48 -12.98 -47.04
C VAL A 572 -23.12 -12.52 -47.56
N VAL A 573 -22.86 -12.65 -48.87
CA VAL A 573 -21.62 -12.13 -49.47
C VAL A 573 -21.53 -10.61 -49.34
N GLN A 574 -22.64 -9.90 -49.48
CA GLN A 574 -22.67 -8.44 -49.33
C GLN A 574 -22.45 -7.99 -47.88
N ASP A 575 -23.03 -8.70 -46.91
CA ASP A 575 -22.78 -8.49 -45.48
C ASP A 575 -21.31 -8.78 -45.11
N ASN A 576 -20.72 -9.80 -45.73
CA ASN A 576 -19.32 -10.15 -45.56
C ASN A 576 -18.37 -9.06 -46.10
N VAL A 577 -18.70 -8.46 -47.25
CA VAL A 577 -17.96 -7.29 -47.78
C VAL A 577 -18.03 -6.13 -46.77
N SER A 578 -19.21 -5.80 -46.25
CA SER A 578 -19.34 -4.75 -45.23
C SER A 578 -18.55 -5.07 -43.96
N THR A 579 -18.51 -6.35 -43.56
CA THR A 579 -17.72 -6.81 -42.42
C THR A 579 -16.21 -6.66 -42.65
N ALA A 580 -15.72 -6.93 -43.86
CA ALA A 580 -14.33 -6.71 -44.22
C ALA A 580 -13.97 -5.21 -44.27
N GLU A 581 -14.84 -4.35 -44.78
CA GLU A 581 -14.66 -2.89 -44.70
C GLU A 581 -14.57 -2.40 -43.25
N ASN A 582 -15.45 -2.90 -42.37
CA ASN A 582 -15.41 -2.60 -40.94
C ASN A 582 -14.11 -3.11 -40.28
N LEU A 583 -13.61 -4.27 -40.67
CA LEU A 583 -12.35 -4.82 -40.18
C LEU A 583 -11.16 -3.95 -40.59
N THR A 584 -11.15 -3.43 -41.82
CA THR A 584 -10.16 -2.45 -42.30
C THR A 584 -10.19 -1.19 -41.43
N SER A 585 -11.37 -0.61 -41.21
CA SER A 585 -11.51 0.58 -40.35
C SER A 585 -11.08 0.31 -38.90
N MET A 586 -11.40 -0.86 -38.36
CA MET A 586 -10.97 -1.27 -37.03
C MET A 586 -9.46 -1.45 -36.93
N SER A 587 -8.82 -1.97 -37.98
CA SER A 587 -7.35 -2.05 -38.07
C SER A 587 -6.71 -0.65 -38.05
N GLU A 588 -7.24 0.32 -38.80
CA GLU A 588 -6.75 1.71 -38.78
C GLU A 588 -6.88 2.36 -37.40
N SER A 589 -8.03 2.17 -36.74
CA SER A 589 -8.23 2.64 -35.36
C SER A 589 -7.28 1.97 -34.37
N PHE A 590 -7.07 0.65 -34.53
CA PHE A 590 -6.14 -0.11 -33.72
C PHE A 590 -4.70 0.39 -33.87
N TYR A 591 -4.23 0.68 -35.09
CA TYR A 591 -2.94 1.34 -35.33
C TYR A 591 -2.82 2.68 -34.61
N THR A 592 -3.88 3.48 -34.63
CA THR A 592 -3.91 4.78 -33.95
C THR A 592 -3.77 4.60 -32.43
N GLN A 593 -4.43 3.60 -31.85
CA GLN A 593 -4.34 3.29 -30.42
C GLN A 593 -2.94 2.77 -30.04
N VAL A 594 -2.39 1.85 -30.84
CA VAL A 594 -1.02 1.32 -30.64
C VAL A 594 0.01 2.44 -30.71
N ASN A 595 -0.11 3.36 -31.69
CA ASN A 595 0.78 4.50 -31.80
C ASN A 595 0.63 5.49 -30.62
N THR A 596 -0.58 5.70 -30.13
CA THR A 596 -0.83 6.52 -28.93
C THR A 596 -0.20 5.89 -27.69
N LEU A 597 -0.28 4.55 -27.56
CA LEU A 597 0.37 3.81 -26.49
C LEU A 597 1.90 3.92 -26.57
N GLN A 598 2.47 3.78 -27.77
CA GLN A 598 3.90 4.00 -28.02
C GLN A 598 4.34 5.41 -27.59
N GLN A 599 3.64 6.46 -28.04
CA GLN A 599 3.92 7.84 -27.66
C GLN A 599 3.82 8.09 -26.14
N THR A 600 2.92 7.37 -25.46
CA THR A 600 2.80 7.45 -24.00
C THR A 600 3.99 6.79 -23.31
N MET A 601 4.52 5.71 -23.88
CA MET A 601 5.71 5.03 -23.37
C MET A 601 6.99 5.84 -23.61
N ASP A 602 7.06 6.66 -24.66
CA ASP A 602 8.21 7.55 -24.95
C ASP A 602 8.48 8.59 -23.85
N PHE A 603 7.51 8.84 -22.94
CA PHE A 603 7.74 9.62 -21.73
C PHE A 603 8.81 9.00 -20.81
N PHE A 604 8.94 7.68 -20.83
CA PHE A 604 9.89 6.95 -19.99
C PHE A 604 11.23 6.81 -20.72
N GLU A 605 12.29 7.34 -20.12
CA GLU A 605 13.66 7.16 -20.60
C GLU A 605 14.12 5.75 -20.23
N LEU A 606 14.24 4.89 -21.23
CA LEU A 606 14.81 3.55 -21.12
C LEU A 606 16.25 3.54 -21.64
N ASP A 607 17.06 2.63 -21.11
CA ASP A 607 18.45 2.45 -21.50
C ASP A 607 18.48 1.29 -22.48
N GLU A 608 18.73 1.58 -23.76
CA GLU A 608 18.80 0.57 -24.84
C GLU A 608 19.83 -0.54 -24.55
N ASN A 609 20.79 -0.30 -23.64
CA ASN A 609 21.83 -1.25 -23.25
C ASN A 609 21.61 -1.91 -21.89
N SER A 610 20.60 -1.50 -21.12
CA SER A 610 20.23 -2.24 -19.92
C SER A 610 19.30 -3.35 -20.36
N ALA A 611 19.90 -4.45 -20.81
CA ALA A 611 19.25 -5.74 -20.79
C ALA A 611 18.82 -5.97 -19.34
N TYR A 612 17.60 -5.54 -19.00
CA TYR A 612 16.91 -6.01 -17.83
C TYR A 612 16.93 -7.52 -17.99
N ASP A 613 17.72 -8.18 -17.15
CA ASP A 613 17.86 -9.63 -17.14
C ASP A 613 16.53 -10.19 -16.66
N VAL A 614 15.56 -10.23 -17.57
CA VAL A 614 14.35 -11.03 -17.46
C VAL A 614 14.79 -12.46 -17.81
N ASN A 615 15.61 -13.06 -16.95
CA ASN A 615 15.80 -14.49 -16.92
C ASN A 615 15.42 -14.97 -15.53
N GLU A 616 14.19 -15.49 -15.42
CA GLU A 616 14.05 -16.88 -14.97
C GLU A 616 12.68 -17.52 -15.30
N ASP A 617 11.69 -16.81 -15.86
CA ASP A 617 10.35 -17.42 -16.03
C ASP A 617 9.58 -17.02 -17.30
N SER A 618 10.23 -16.45 -18.32
CA SER A 618 9.54 -15.99 -19.54
C SER A 618 10.10 -16.55 -20.85
N LYS A 619 10.84 -17.67 -20.81
CA LYS A 619 11.37 -18.32 -22.01
C LYS A 619 10.39 -19.27 -22.72
N ASP A 620 9.21 -19.50 -22.17
CA ASP A 620 8.19 -20.36 -22.77
C ASP A 620 7.06 -19.60 -23.48
N HIS A 621 7.19 -18.28 -23.64
CA HIS A 621 6.35 -17.56 -24.59
C HIS A 621 7.04 -17.53 -25.95
N GLU A 622 6.87 -18.63 -26.68
CA GLU A 622 6.83 -18.59 -28.14
C GLU A 622 6.00 -17.36 -28.55
N PRO A 623 6.44 -16.57 -29.56
CA PRO A 623 5.59 -15.52 -30.11
C PRO A 623 4.27 -16.20 -30.47
N LEU A 624 3.15 -15.71 -29.93
CA LEU A 624 1.84 -16.23 -30.26
C LEU A 624 1.64 -16.11 -31.78
N GLU A 625 1.95 -17.18 -32.51
CA GLU A 625 1.49 -17.45 -33.87
C GLU A 625 -0.03 -17.65 -33.83
N LEU A 626 -0.78 -16.62 -33.45
CA LEU A 626 -2.23 -16.63 -33.41
C LEU A 626 -2.86 -15.96 -34.64
N VAL A 627 -2.05 -15.58 -35.64
CA VAL A 627 -2.56 -15.05 -36.93
C VAL A 627 -2.21 -15.93 -38.13
N SER A 628 -1.40 -16.99 -37.97
CA SER A 628 -1.07 -17.91 -39.08
C SER A 628 -2.11 -19.00 -39.34
N LYS A 629 -3.12 -19.17 -38.46
CA LYS A 629 -4.26 -20.08 -38.65
C LYS A 629 -5.53 -19.38 -39.15
N VAL A 630 -5.38 -18.43 -40.08
CA VAL A 630 -6.43 -18.31 -41.10
C VAL A 630 -6.20 -19.48 -42.03
N LEU A 631 -7.07 -20.51 -41.92
CA LEU A 631 -7.12 -21.67 -42.80
C LEU A 631 -6.68 -21.27 -44.22
N PRO A 632 -5.78 -22.01 -44.90
CA PRO A 632 -5.63 -21.82 -46.32
C PRO A 632 -6.99 -22.15 -46.93
N ILE A 633 -7.70 -21.11 -47.38
CA ILE A 633 -8.76 -21.28 -48.36
C ILE A 633 -7.99 -21.76 -49.59
N GLU A 634 -7.91 -23.08 -49.76
CA GLU A 634 -7.41 -23.67 -50.98
C GLU A 634 -8.21 -23.09 -52.14
N THR A 635 -7.60 -22.12 -52.82
CA THR A 635 -8.04 -21.69 -54.12
C THR A 635 -7.89 -22.88 -55.06
N ASN A 636 -9.02 -23.31 -55.64
CA ASN A 636 -9.15 -24.19 -56.81
C ASN A 636 -9.07 -25.70 -56.59
N THR A 637 -10.13 -26.32 -56.07
CA THR A 637 -10.40 -27.78 -56.26
C THR A 637 -11.88 -28.15 -56.48
N TRP A 638 -12.80 -27.20 -56.69
CA TRP A 638 -14.22 -27.51 -56.94
C TRP A 638 -14.58 -27.90 -58.39
N LEU A 639 -13.59 -28.05 -59.27
CA LEU A 639 -13.82 -28.33 -60.70
C LEU A 639 -13.30 -29.69 -61.18
N LYS A 640 -12.87 -30.59 -60.29
CA LYS A 640 -12.52 -31.96 -60.69
C LYS A 640 -13.06 -33.02 -59.76
N SER A 641 -13.79 -33.93 -60.38
CA SER A 641 -14.34 -35.20 -59.90
C SER A 641 -15.67 -35.11 -59.14
N SER A 642 -16.74 -35.53 -59.82
CA SER A 642 -17.90 -36.15 -59.18
C SER A 642 -17.50 -37.56 -58.70
N PRO A 643 -17.83 -37.95 -57.45
CA PRO A 643 -18.06 -39.34 -57.13
C PRO A 643 -19.50 -39.58 -56.63
N LYS A 644 -19.98 -40.78 -56.92
CA LYS A 644 -21.33 -41.31 -56.67
C LYS A 644 -21.74 -41.22 -55.19
N ARG A 645 -23.01 -40.82 -54.96
CA ARG A 645 -23.70 -40.82 -53.67
C ARG A 645 -23.81 -42.24 -53.08
N LYS A 646 -23.48 -42.38 -51.79
CA LYS A 646 -24.12 -43.32 -50.86
C LYS A 646 -24.81 -42.49 -49.75
N PRO A 647 -25.95 -42.95 -49.20
CA PRO A 647 -26.70 -42.19 -48.21
C PRO A 647 -25.98 -42.26 -46.85
N ALA A 648 -25.69 -41.09 -46.27
CA ALA A 648 -25.20 -40.95 -44.90
C ALA A 648 -26.36 -40.60 -43.97
N GLN A 649 -26.34 -41.20 -42.77
CA GLN A 649 -27.26 -40.94 -41.67
C GLN A 649 -27.13 -39.50 -41.14
N PRO A 650 -28.18 -38.94 -40.50
CA PRO A 650 -28.16 -37.56 -40.03
C PRO A 650 -27.19 -37.41 -38.85
N VAL A 651 -26.23 -36.50 -39.00
CA VAL A 651 -25.38 -36.00 -37.91
C VAL A 651 -26.21 -35.01 -37.08
N PRO A 652 -26.25 -35.10 -35.74
CA PRO A 652 -26.96 -34.13 -34.91
C PRO A 652 -26.27 -32.76 -34.94
N PRO A 653 -26.99 -31.66 -34.70
CA PRO A 653 -26.45 -30.31 -34.83
C PRO A 653 -25.38 -30.04 -33.75
N VAL A 654 -24.23 -29.50 -34.20
CA VAL A 654 -23.20 -28.95 -33.31
C VAL A 654 -23.80 -27.74 -32.58
N LYS A 655 -23.80 -27.79 -31.25
CA LYS A 655 -24.21 -26.66 -30.40
C LYS A 655 -23.18 -25.54 -30.46
N PRO A 656 -23.60 -24.26 -30.40
CA PRO A 656 -22.67 -23.13 -30.38
C PRO A 656 -21.80 -23.16 -29.12
N VAL A 657 -20.54 -22.76 -29.28
CA VAL A 657 -19.58 -22.54 -28.18
C VAL A 657 -20.15 -21.47 -27.24
N ILE A 658 -20.53 -21.87 -26.03
CA ILE A 658 -21.02 -20.97 -25.00
C ILE A 658 -19.81 -20.33 -24.33
N ALA A 659 -19.73 -19.00 -24.38
CA ALA A 659 -18.77 -18.23 -23.60
C ALA A 659 -19.05 -18.41 -22.09
N VAL A 660 -18.01 -18.66 -21.31
CA VAL A 660 -18.08 -18.73 -19.84
C VAL A 660 -18.68 -17.41 -19.32
N PRO A 661 -19.82 -17.43 -18.59
CA PRO A 661 -20.42 -16.20 -18.09
C PRO A 661 -19.52 -15.58 -17.01
N SER A 662 -19.22 -14.29 -17.15
CA SER A 662 -18.64 -13.50 -16.06
C SER A 662 -19.70 -13.30 -14.97
N SER A 663 -19.45 -13.82 -13.77
CA SER A 663 -20.41 -13.83 -12.66
C SER A 663 -20.82 -12.41 -12.24
N GLN A 664 -22.13 -12.13 -12.20
CA GLN A 664 -22.71 -10.91 -11.63
C GLN A 664 -23.39 -11.13 -10.27
N VAL A 665 -22.84 -11.96 -9.37
CA VAL A 665 -23.37 -11.97 -8.00
C VAL A 665 -22.88 -10.74 -7.25
N LYS A 666 -23.82 -9.86 -6.89
CA LYS A 666 -23.59 -8.74 -5.97
C LYS A 666 -22.89 -9.31 -4.73
N LYS A 667 -21.64 -8.89 -4.46
CA LYS A 667 -20.82 -9.33 -3.31
C LYS A 667 -21.67 -9.52 -2.05
N VAL A 668 -22.07 -10.76 -1.77
CA VAL A 668 -22.82 -11.12 -0.57
C VAL A 668 -21.89 -10.91 0.61
N ARG A 669 -22.12 -9.87 1.42
CA ARG A 669 -21.31 -9.61 2.62
C ARG A 669 -21.66 -10.64 3.71
N LEU A 670 -20.81 -11.64 3.86
CA LEU A 670 -20.81 -12.58 4.97
C LEU A 670 -19.81 -12.12 6.04
N LYS A 671 -20.10 -12.39 7.33
CA LYS A 671 -19.06 -12.37 8.38
C LYS A 671 -18.11 -13.55 8.16
N GLU A 672 -16.92 -13.55 8.77
CA GLU A 672 -16.00 -14.70 8.68
C GLU A 672 -16.74 -16.02 8.97
N TYR A 673 -16.59 -16.99 8.08
CA TYR A 673 -17.21 -18.32 8.18
C TYR A 673 -16.14 -19.39 7.92
N LYS A 674 -16.37 -20.59 8.47
CA LYS A 674 -15.44 -21.71 8.32
C LYS A 674 -15.70 -22.41 6.98
N ASP A 675 -14.65 -22.57 6.20
CA ASP A 675 -14.69 -23.32 4.95
C ASP A 675 -15.11 -24.78 5.19
N LEU A 676 -16.05 -25.25 4.37
CA LEU A 676 -16.51 -26.62 4.34
C LEU A 676 -15.52 -27.53 3.59
N ILE A 677 -14.92 -26.99 2.53
CA ILE A 677 -13.88 -27.60 1.70
C ILE A 677 -12.67 -26.67 1.68
N LYS A 678 -11.49 -27.16 2.04
CA LYS A 678 -10.25 -26.40 1.92
C LYS A 678 -9.50 -26.86 0.67
N TRP A 679 -9.20 -25.91 -0.21
CA TRP A 679 -8.33 -26.17 -1.36
C TRP A 679 -6.94 -26.63 -0.88
N ASN A 680 -6.41 -27.68 -1.49
CA ASN A 680 -5.09 -28.24 -1.22
C ASN A 680 -4.64 -29.09 -2.41
N ASP A 681 -3.37 -29.50 -2.42
CA ASP A 681 -2.73 -30.21 -3.53
C ASP A 681 -3.44 -31.51 -3.94
N SER A 682 -4.21 -32.15 -3.04
CA SER A 682 -4.97 -33.37 -3.38
C SER A 682 -6.19 -33.12 -4.27
N LEU A 683 -6.56 -31.87 -4.52
CA LEU A 683 -7.61 -31.47 -5.48
C LEU A 683 -7.04 -30.85 -6.75
N MET A 684 -5.70 -30.83 -6.89
CA MET A 684 -5.01 -30.28 -8.05
C MET A 684 -4.77 -31.37 -9.08
N LEU A 685 -5.27 -31.17 -10.29
CA LEU A 685 -5.00 -32.05 -11.43
C LEU A 685 -3.73 -31.66 -12.15
N GLY A 686 -3.26 -30.42 -12.00
CA GLY A 686 -2.13 -29.83 -12.73
C GLY A 686 -2.47 -29.43 -14.16
N ILE A 687 -3.75 -29.12 -14.40
CA ILE A 687 -4.24 -28.53 -15.65
C ILE A 687 -4.83 -27.19 -15.22
N ASP A 688 -4.12 -26.09 -15.51
CA ASP A 688 -4.36 -24.78 -14.89
C ASP A 688 -5.81 -24.29 -15.06
N GLU A 689 -6.38 -24.45 -16.26
CA GLU A 689 -7.77 -24.07 -16.54
C GLU A 689 -8.77 -24.87 -15.70
N ILE A 690 -8.58 -26.18 -15.57
CA ILE A 690 -9.48 -27.04 -14.78
C ILE A 690 -9.31 -26.77 -13.28
N ASP A 691 -8.07 -26.63 -12.81
CA ASP A 691 -7.80 -26.31 -11.40
C ASP A 691 -8.37 -24.95 -10.99
N SER A 692 -8.38 -23.98 -11.90
CA SER A 692 -9.04 -22.69 -11.68
C SER A 692 -10.57 -22.82 -11.54
N GLN A 693 -11.20 -23.68 -12.35
CA GLN A 693 -12.64 -23.93 -12.31
C GLN A 693 -13.04 -24.71 -11.04
N HIS A 694 -12.24 -25.71 -10.64
CA HIS A 694 -12.43 -26.44 -9.39
C HIS A 694 -12.31 -25.52 -8.16
N LYS A 695 -11.32 -24.62 -8.13
CA LYS A 695 -11.20 -23.60 -7.06
C LYS A 695 -12.47 -22.76 -6.97
N ARG A 696 -13.03 -22.35 -8.10
CA ARG A 696 -14.27 -21.56 -8.13
C ARG A 696 -15.49 -22.36 -7.62
N LEU A 697 -15.61 -23.64 -7.98
CA LEU A 697 -16.66 -24.50 -7.42
C LEU A 697 -16.53 -24.64 -5.89
N VAL A 698 -15.31 -24.82 -5.38
CA VAL A 698 -15.02 -24.85 -3.94
C VAL A 698 -15.42 -23.53 -3.26
N GLU A 699 -15.11 -22.39 -3.87
CA GLU A 699 -15.52 -21.07 -3.37
C GLU A 699 -17.04 -20.93 -3.27
N LEU A 700 -17.78 -21.35 -4.31
CA LEU A 700 -19.25 -21.25 -4.34
C LEU A 700 -19.91 -22.16 -3.29
N ILE A 701 -19.39 -23.37 -3.08
CA ILE A 701 -19.86 -24.28 -2.03
C ILE A 701 -19.57 -23.70 -0.64
N ASN A 702 -18.38 -23.14 -0.42
CA ASN A 702 -18.03 -22.49 0.84
C ASN A 702 -18.90 -21.23 1.08
N LEU A 703 -19.18 -20.45 0.04
CA LEU A 703 -20.06 -19.29 0.11
C LEU A 703 -21.49 -19.69 0.49
N LEU A 704 -22.02 -20.77 -0.09
CA LEU A 704 -23.32 -21.33 0.26
C LEU A 704 -23.35 -21.80 1.72
N ASN A 705 -22.32 -22.51 2.17
CA ASN A 705 -22.16 -22.95 3.57
C ASN A 705 -22.13 -21.75 4.55
N GLY A 706 -21.38 -20.70 4.20
CA GLY A 706 -21.29 -19.46 4.95
C GLY A 706 -22.63 -18.75 5.06
N ALA A 707 -23.37 -18.66 3.94
CA ALA A 707 -24.71 -18.08 3.91
C ALA A 707 -25.71 -18.87 4.75
N MET A 708 -25.64 -20.21 4.73
CA MET A 708 -26.46 -21.10 5.56
C MET A 708 -26.17 -20.96 7.06
N SER A 709 -24.90 -21.03 7.45
CA SER A 709 -24.49 -20.91 8.87
C SER A 709 -24.89 -19.58 9.49
N GLN A 710 -25.02 -18.54 8.67
CA GLN A 710 -25.45 -17.20 9.08
C GLN A 710 -26.96 -16.95 8.90
N SER A 711 -27.74 -18.00 8.59
CA SER A 711 -29.20 -17.94 8.40
C SER A 711 -29.63 -16.82 7.44
N LYS A 712 -28.92 -16.67 6.32
CA LYS A 712 -29.28 -15.69 5.28
C LYS A 712 -30.64 -16.06 4.67
N GLY A 713 -31.36 -15.05 4.17
CA GLY A 713 -32.71 -15.24 3.62
C GLY A 713 -32.73 -16.20 2.42
N ALA A 714 -33.88 -16.84 2.20
CA ALA A 714 -34.08 -17.83 1.14
C ALA A 714 -33.70 -17.31 -0.26
N ASP A 715 -33.92 -16.02 -0.54
CA ASP A 715 -33.56 -15.40 -1.83
C ASP A 715 -32.05 -15.39 -2.08
N VAL A 716 -31.24 -15.12 -1.04
CA VAL A 716 -29.77 -15.11 -1.14
C VAL A 716 -29.24 -16.52 -1.36
N LEU A 717 -29.84 -17.50 -0.68
CA LEU A 717 -29.48 -18.90 -0.81
C LEU A 717 -29.87 -19.44 -2.20
N ALA A 718 -31.02 -19.03 -2.73
CA ALA A 718 -31.47 -19.37 -4.08
C ALA A 718 -30.52 -18.81 -5.15
N GLU A 719 -30.02 -17.58 -4.98
CA GLU A 719 -29.08 -16.93 -5.92
C GLU A 719 -27.72 -17.64 -5.94
N ILE A 720 -27.14 -17.94 -4.78
CA ILE A 720 -25.86 -18.67 -4.68
C ILE A 720 -26.00 -20.09 -5.24
N PHE A 721 -27.10 -20.78 -4.93
CA PHE A 721 -27.36 -22.13 -5.45
C PHE A 721 -27.55 -22.13 -6.97
N LYS A 722 -28.21 -21.10 -7.52
CA LYS A 722 -28.35 -20.91 -8.96
C LYS A 722 -27.00 -20.72 -9.64
N GLU A 723 -26.13 -19.86 -9.10
CA GLU A 723 -24.77 -19.64 -9.62
C GLU A 723 -23.94 -20.93 -9.56
N LEU A 724 -23.96 -21.65 -8.44
CA LEU A 724 -23.27 -22.93 -8.30
C LEU A 724 -23.70 -23.91 -9.39
N ARG A 725 -25.00 -24.09 -9.61
CA ARG A 725 -25.54 -24.97 -10.65
C ARG A 725 -25.10 -24.56 -12.05
N GLU A 726 -25.22 -23.28 -12.37
CA GLU A 726 -24.86 -22.76 -13.70
C GLU A 726 -23.37 -22.91 -13.98
N TYR A 727 -22.53 -22.66 -12.97
CA TYR A 727 -21.09 -22.83 -13.07
C TYR A 727 -20.69 -24.30 -13.19
N THR A 728 -21.31 -25.21 -12.43
CA THR A 728 -21.08 -26.66 -12.55
C THR A 728 -21.40 -27.18 -13.95
N VAL A 729 -22.53 -26.77 -14.55
CA VAL A 729 -22.88 -27.17 -15.92
C VAL A 729 -21.87 -26.63 -16.93
N SER A 730 -21.50 -25.35 -16.82
CA SER A 730 -20.50 -24.75 -17.71
C SER A 730 -19.12 -25.41 -17.60
N HIS A 731 -18.74 -25.81 -16.38
CA HIS A 731 -17.50 -26.52 -16.12
C HIS A 731 -17.49 -27.91 -16.79
N PHE A 732 -18.57 -28.68 -16.65
CA PHE A 732 -18.71 -29.97 -17.33
C PHE A 732 -18.69 -29.85 -18.84
N GLU A 733 -19.37 -28.85 -19.42
CA GLU A 733 -19.33 -28.64 -20.88
C GLU A 733 -17.90 -28.31 -21.36
N PHE A 734 -17.14 -27.54 -20.58
CA PHE A 734 -15.74 -27.23 -20.89
C PHE A 734 -14.87 -28.49 -20.84
N GLU A 735 -15.02 -29.25 -19.76
CA GLU A 735 -14.30 -30.50 -19.54
C GLU A 735 -14.63 -31.53 -20.62
N GLU A 736 -15.90 -31.79 -20.91
CA GLU A 736 -16.34 -32.73 -21.94
C GLU A 736 -15.79 -32.36 -23.33
N ASN A 737 -15.84 -31.08 -23.70
CA ASN A 737 -15.27 -30.61 -24.97
C ASN A 737 -13.75 -30.79 -25.02
N MET A 738 -13.06 -30.49 -23.92
CA MET A 738 -11.62 -30.73 -23.79
C MET A 738 -11.30 -32.23 -23.94
N LEU A 739 -12.06 -33.11 -23.30
CA LEU A 739 -11.89 -34.56 -23.38
C LEU A 739 -12.16 -35.09 -24.80
N GLU A 740 -13.20 -34.56 -25.47
CA GLU A 740 -13.57 -34.90 -26.86
C GLU A 740 -12.44 -34.52 -27.82
N LYS A 741 -11.92 -33.31 -27.67
CA LYS A 741 -10.87 -32.76 -28.53
C LYS A 741 -9.57 -33.56 -28.44
N HIS A 742 -9.23 -34.08 -27.27
CA HIS A 742 -7.98 -34.82 -27.04
C HIS A 742 -8.18 -36.35 -27.05
N GLY A 743 -9.37 -36.84 -27.46
CA GLY A 743 -9.62 -38.26 -27.71
C GLY A 743 -9.59 -39.14 -26.47
N TYR A 744 -10.13 -38.68 -25.33
CA TYR A 744 -10.20 -39.50 -24.11
C TYR A 744 -11.12 -40.72 -24.28
N GLU A 745 -10.61 -41.93 -24.00
CA GLU A 745 -11.30 -43.20 -24.30
C GLU A 745 -12.62 -43.40 -23.53
N ASP A 746 -12.68 -42.95 -22.26
CA ASP A 746 -13.84 -43.17 -21.37
C ASP A 746 -14.84 -42.00 -21.35
N ILE A 747 -14.86 -41.17 -22.39
CA ILE A 747 -15.65 -39.92 -22.41
C ILE A 747 -17.16 -40.13 -22.26
N GLU A 748 -17.72 -41.19 -22.86
CA GLU A 748 -19.17 -41.43 -22.77
C GLU A 748 -19.59 -41.82 -21.34
N GLN A 749 -18.75 -42.58 -20.62
CA GLN A 749 -18.97 -42.88 -19.21
C GLN A 749 -18.83 -41.62 -18.34
N HIS A 750 -17.88 -40.74 -18.69
CA HIS A 750 -17.66 -39.48 -17.98
C HIS A 750 -18.86 -38.53 -18.12
N LYS A 751 -19.42 -38.38 -19.33
CA LYS A 751 -20.67 -37.61 -19.59
C LYS A 751 -21.87 -38.18 -18.84
N GLU A 752 -21.97 -39.50 -18.70
CA GLU A 752 -23.05 -40.14 -17.94
C GLU A 752 -23.00 -39.74 -16.46
N ILE A 753 -21.79 -39.73 -15.85
CA ILE A 753 -21.57 -39.29 -14.47
C ILE A 753 -21.99 -37.82 -14.28
N HIS A 754 -21.65 -36.93 -15.23
CA HIS A 754 -22.06 -35.53 -15.19
C HIS A 754 -23.58 -35.36 -15.30
N SER A 755 -24.21 -36.08 -16.23
CA SER A 755 -25.66 -36.06 -16.42
C SER A 755 -26.40 -36.50 -15.15
N ASP A 756 -25.93 -37.57 -14.50
CA ASP A 756 -26.50 -38.09 -13.25
C ASP A 756 -26.42 -37.08 -12.11
N LEU A 757 -25.29 -36.38 -11.99
CA LEU A 757 -25.16 -35.31 -11.01
C LEU A 757 -26.12 -34.15 -11.28
N VAL A 758 -26.17 -33.67 -12.53
CA VAL A 758 -27.05 -32.56 -12.89
C VAL A 758 -28.51 -32.90 -12.60
N ALA A 759 -28.90 -34.16 -12.78
CA ALA A 759 -30.22 -34.66 -12.40
C ALA A 759 -30.45 -34.64 -10.87
N GLN A 760 -29.45 -35.03 -10.07
CA GLN A 760 -29.52 -34.95 -8.60
C GLN A 760 -29.60 -33.49 -8.10
N VAL A 761 -28.80 -32.58 -8.66
CA VAL A 761 -28.83 -31.15 -8.32
C VAL A 761 -30.18 -30.51 -8.67
N LYS A 762 -30.78 -30.87 -9.82
CA LYS A 762 -32.15 -30.44 -10.17
C LYS A 762 -33.20 -30.97 -9.18
N THR A 763 -33.00 -32.17 -8.64
CA THR A 763 -33.88 -32.74 -7.62
C THR A 763 -33.81 -31.91 -6.33
N PHE A 764 -32.61 -31.60 -5.84
CA PHE A 764 -32.43 -30.72 -4.68
C PHE A 764 -33.01 -29.31 -4.90
N GLU A 765 -32.86 -28.73 -6.10
CA GLU A 765 -33.46 -27.44 -6.45
C GLU A 765 -34.99 -27.47 -6.32
N LYS A 766 -35.61 -28.54 -6.83
CA LYS A 766 -37.07 -28.73 -6.77
C LYS A 766 -37.54 -28.91 -5.34
N GLU A 767 -36.79 -29.61 -4.51
CA GLU A 767 -37.11 -29.81 -3.09
C GLU A 767 -36.92 -28.54 -2.25
N PHE A 768 -35.92 -27.72 -2.58
CA PHE A 768 -35.72 -26.38 -2.00
C PHE A 768 -36.87 -25.43 -2.35
N LYS A 769 -37.25 -25.34 -3.62
CA LYS A 769 -38.37 -24.50 -4.09
C LYS A 769 -39.71 -24.90 -3.47
N ASN A 770 -39.89 -26.19 -3.16
CA ASN A 770 -41.11 -26.71 -2.55
C ASN A 770 -41.13 -26.61 -1.01
N GLY A 771 -40.12 -25.98 -0.40
CA GLY A 771 -40.05 -25.78 1.06
C GLY A 771 -39.90 -27.09 1.86
N LYS A 772 -39.59 -28.20 1.20
CA LYS A 772 -39.43 -29.53 1.84
C LYS A 772 -38.04 -29.72 2.45
N ILE A 773 -37.06 -28.94 2.01
CA ILE A 773 -35.74 -28.88 2.63
C ILE A 773 -35.60 -27.54 3.35
N ALA A 774 -35.71 -27.54 4.68
CA ALA A 774 -34.95 -26.57 5.46
C ALA A 774 -33.48 -26.90 5.19
N MET A 775 -32.74 -26.03 4.48
CA MET A 775 -31.38 -26.27 3.98
C MET A 775 -30.56 -27.19 4.90
N SER A 776 -30.56 -28.48 4.57
CA SER A 776 -30.14 -29.52 5.51
C SER A 776 -28.65 -29.74 5.40
N SER A 777 -28.03 -30.19 6.49
CA SER A 777 -26.66 -30.69 6.50
C SER A 777 -26.41 -31.76 5.44
N GLU A 778 -27.45 -32.47 4.99
CA GLU A 778 -27.42 -33.44 3.90
C GLU A 778 -27.03 -32.83 2.55
N LEU A 779 -27.59 -31.68 2.16
CA LEU A 779 -27.23 -31.03 0.89
C LEU A 779 -25.76 -30.61 0.88
N MET A 780 -25.30 -30.01 1.98
CA MET A 780 -23.91 -29.57 2.10
C MET A 780 -22.94 -30.74 2.21
N ALA A 781 -23.34 -31.84 2.86
CA ALA A 781 -22.58 -33.07 2.85
C ALA A 781 -22.50 -33.65 1.44
N PHE A 782 -23.61 -33.70 0.71
CA PHE A 782 -23.66 -34.18 -0.67
C PHE A 782 -22.74 -33.37 -1.58
N LEU A 783 -22.89 -32.04 -1.63
CA LEU A 783 -22.07 -31.17 -2.49
C LEU A 783 -20.58 -31.28 -2.17
N LYS A 784 -20.23 -31.42 -0.89
CA LYS A 784 -18.85 -31.64 -0.46
C LYS A 784 -18.30 -32.95 -0.98
N HIS A 785 -18.95 -34.07 -0.66
CA HIS A 785 -18.45 -35.39 -1.04
C HIS A 785 -18.42 -35.53 -2.55
N TRP A 786 -19.48 -35.09 -3.22
CA TRP A 786 -19.56 -35.12 -4.66
C TRP A 786 -18.35 -34.41 -5.30
N LEU A 787 -18.11 -33.13 -4.99
CA LEU A 787 -17.02 -32.39 -5.63
C LEU A 787 -15.65 -33.01 -5.31
N THR A 788 -15.42 -33.42 -4.05
CA THR A 788 -14.12 -33.97 -3.67
C THR A 788 -13.86 -35.35 -4.23
N ASP A 789 -14.89 -36.20 -4.33
CA ASP A 789 -14.77 -37.56 -4.81
C ASP A 789 -14.75 -37.60 -6.35
N HIS A 790 -15.45 -36.67 -7.00
CA HIS A 790 -15.42 -36.48 -8.45
C HIS A 790 -14.02 -36.06 -8.91
N ILE A 791 -13.46 -34.98 -8.34
CA ILE A 791 -12.10 -34.52 -8.68
C ILE A 791 -11.05 -35.62 -8.47
N LYS A 792 -11.10 -36.30 -7.31
CA LYS A 792 -10.09 -37.29 -6.92
C LYS A 792 -10.26 -38.64 -7.60
N GLY A 793 -11.49 -39.01 -7.94
CA GLY A 793 -11.84 -40.35 -8.40
C GLY A 793 -12.11 -40.42 -9.91
N ILE A 794 -12.68 -39.37 -10.47
CA ILE A 794 -13.08 -39.28 -11.88
C ILE A 794 -12.10 -38.40 -12.63
N ASP A 795 -11.89 -37.16 -12.20
CA ASP A 795 -11.18 -36.17 -13.03
C ASP A 795 -9.67 -36.43 -13.09
N THR A 796 -9.14 -36.99 -12.00
CA THR A 796 -7.76 -37.45 -11.94
C THR A 796 -7.43 -38.53 -12.99
N LYS A 797 -8.43 -39.26 -13.51
CA LYS A 797 -8.21 -40.33 -14.49
C LYS A 797 -7.85 -39.80 -15.88
N TYR A 798 -8.41 -38.67 -16.32
CA TYR A 798 -8.07 -38.10 -17.61
C TYR A 798 -6.85 -37.17 -17.54
N ALA A 799 -6.48 -36.71 -16.34
CA ALA A 799 -5.41 -35.73 -16.18
C ALA A 799 -4.08 -36.12 -16.87
N PRO A 800 -3.60 -37.39 -16.81
CA PRO A 800 -2.40 -37.81 -17.54
C PRO A 800 -2.55 -37.73 -19.07
N THR A 801 -3.71 -38.13 -19.60
CA THR A 801 -4.01 -38.11 -21.04
C THR A 801 -4.01 -36.69 -21.58
N ILE A 802 -4.60 -35.76 -20.83
CA ILE A 802 -4.68 -34.35 -21.24
C ILE A 802 -3.33 -33.66 -21.09
N LYS A 803 -2.58 -33.90 -20.01
CA LYS A 803 -1.23 -33.37 -19.86
C LYS A 803 -0.30 -33.80 -20.99
N SER A 804 -0.32 -35.09 -21.34
CA SER A 804 0.47 -35.62 -22.45
C SER A 804 0.06 -35.11 -23.83
N ALA A 805 -1.10 -34.49 -23.97
CA ALA A 805 -1.57 -33.91 -25.23
C ALA A 805 -1.34 -32.38 -25.30
N ILE A 806 -1.04 -31.75 -24.17
CA ILE A 806 -0.75 -30.32 -24.03
C ILE A 806 0.77 -30.05 -23.96
N GLU A 807 1.55 -31.00 -23.42
CA GLU A 807 3.01 -31.11 -23.61
C GLU A 807 3.35 -31.62 -25.01
#